data_AF-A0A1D1VB53-F1
#
_entry.id   AF-A0A1D1VB53-F1
#
_cell.length_a   1.000
_cell.length_b   1.000
_cell.length_c   1.000
_cell.angle_alpha   90.00
_cell.angle_beta   90.00
_cell.angle_gamma   90.00
#
_symmetry.space_group_name_H-M   'P 1'
#
loop_
_entity.id
_entity.type
_entity.pdbx_description
1 polymer ?
#
loop_
_entity_poly.entity_id
_entity_poly.type
_entity_poly.pdbx_seq_one_letter_code
_entity_poly.pdbx_strand_id
1 'polypeptide(L)'
;MKDSEQQSSSVDAPIINETQPEADKEVSSPKEVGSPEEVPVDAASAADETDIWKNIQSKMDRAKSMVFAATSPIPFHYVTVRNIKLFAFLVTLCFIIYHGSQRRFGNNDTCEWLLREGRVQGNNLWQPNGCMMHVYTQAQARVCIRQTRSKFTSSSAVFIGDSRLRYLFNATVKHITGSEPVYPEGKHKDLTVTDQGLNLTMKFYWKPFVDQDMQKQLDNIKDEMNRAGGTVPFLVLVSSGTWTMKTTNASEAAFKEYKKNLTDLSPSLDDIAKKTRVLWVLQDPVFERLLSPERAMIDNSQISKYNWAAEEIFRGSNVRVWSSSHLVFWYLGDSKDGIHMGNEGLRQTVQIFLNYHCNHEMRHRDATCCINAEPLHSMQIAALSIFGVFILTAIVVLFREYGTVVARNLRMYMKRQPLYTNGSAFHDKPLTIRDARLPKKVKTRYEVFCETMMALGKLGLIMGYFVLCDRTDFFKKENKYYSNVNFFVPLTYIFLIGLFFSENSDQSGLLHRDQTDDWKGWMQFVILVYHFTAGSTQLPIYMHVRTLVSSYLFLNGYAHFMYFWNKADISAYRFFQIVFRMNLLVFCLCIFMNRQYQFYYFVPLVTFWFIVTYLTMALPPRVSEASAATNSRHYVYMIIKFILVFGLITTLYISEDFFRRIFMMKPWAALFRLGDNIHEWFFRWKLDRYSVLQGMVFGFLVAYARKHGWFNEGMSQNLFNFRPSMFVLAGGFVGLFGYSVFTFLCPRKEQCNEIHSYVVWAPILGFIAVRNVFGVVRRRYSTLFAWAGRVSLELFIVQFHVWLAADTYGILVFIPGYPMLNVILTSFIYVCVAHEVHVVTGVLAEHLVPKDWRYLSLAVALFGILLGVLAVCYGL
;
A
#
# COMPACT_ATOMS: atom_id res chain seq x y z
N MET A 1 -37.25 -32.61 16.90
CA MET A 1 -37.35 -32.49 18.38
C MET A 1 -37.25 -31.01 18.69
N LYS A 2 -38.33 -30.38 19.17
CA LYS A 2 -38.94 -30.50 20.53
C LYS A 2 -38.07 -29.79 21.57
N ASP A 3 -38.53 -28.80 22.33
CA ASP A 3 -39.83 -28.08 22.40
C ASP A 3 -39.51 -26.55 22.61
N SER A 4 -40.31 -25.55 22.18
CA SER A 4 -41.50 -24.95 22.83
C SER A 4 -41.23 -24.41 24.27
N GLU A 5 -41.73 -23.24 24.73
CA GLU A 5 -42.65 -22.22 24.14
C GLU A 5 -42.62 -20.83 24.85
N GLN A 6 -43.34 -19.86 24.27
CA GLN A 6 -44.15 -18.72 24.82
C GLN A 6 -44.03 -18.24 26.31
N GLN A 7 -44.45 -17.03 26.73
CA GLN A 7 -45.23 -15.90 26.14
C GLN A 7 -44.71 -14.54 26.75
N SER A 8 -45.33 -13.35 26.87
CA SER A 8 -46.67 -12.71 26.67
C SER A 8 -46.48 -11.20 26.32
N SER A 9 -47.39 -10.51 25.60
CA SER A 9 -48.44 -9.56 26.04
C SER A 9 -47.95 -8.28 26.78
N SER A 10 -48.58 -7.09 26.70
CA SER A 10 -49.83 -6.55 26.07
C SER A 10 -49.59 -5.05 25.68
N VAL A 11 -50.47 -4.10 25.29
CA VAL A 11 -51.95 -3.87 25.37
C VAL A 11 -52.44 -3.05 24.14
N ASP A 12 -53.42 -3.59 23.39
CA ASP A 12 -54.77 -3.09 22.99
C ASP A 12 -55.04 -1.56 22.78
N ALA A 13 -55.65 -1.05 21.68
CA ALA A 13 -57.01 -1.21 21.04
C ALA A 13 -58.00 -0.07 21.46
N PRO A 14 -59.26 0.09 20.94
CA PRO A 14 -60.03 -0.49 19.80
C PRO A 14 -60.30 0.57 18.67
N ILE A 15 -60.94 0.36 17.48
CA ILE A 15 -62.13 -0.39 16.96
C ILE A 15 -63.47 0.31 17.33
N ILE A 16 -64.41 0.62 16.40
CA ILE A 16 -65.65 -0.16 16.06
C ILE A 16 -66.49 0.52 14.93
N ASN A 17 -66.95 -0.29 13.94
CA ASN A 17 -68.20 -0.32 13.12
C ASN A 17 -68.87 0.95 12.50
N GLU A 18 -69.80 0.91 11.50
CA GLU A 18 -70.20 -0.04 10.41
C GLU A 18 -71.39 0.56 9.60
N THR A 19 -71.90 -0.15 8.59
CA THR A 19 -73.20 -0.01 7.86
C THR A 19 -73.29 0.91 6.63
N GLN A 20 -74.27 0.56 5.77
CA GLN A 20 -74.55 1.04 4.39
C GLN A 20 -76.09 1.21 4.27
N PRO A 21 -76.67 1.94 3.29
CA PRO A 21 -77.05 1.31 2.00
C PRO A 21 -77.19 2.24 0.75
N GLU A 22 -77.46 1.63 -0.42
CA GLU A 22 -78.41 1.98 -1.54
C GLU A 22 -78.71 3.45 -1.98
N ALA A 23 -79.07 3.79 -3.24
CA ALA A 23 -79.09 3.11 -4.57
C ALA A 23 -79.43 4.14 -5.72
N ASP A 24 -79.56 3.65 -6.98
CA ASP A 24 -80.25 4.28 -8.14
C ASP A 24 -79.65 5.53 -8.85
N LYS A 25 -79.85 5.83 -10.16
CA LYS A 25 -80.19 5.02 -11.38
C LYS A 25 -79.91 5.86 -12.68
N GLU A 26 -80.31 5.31 -13.85
CA GLU A 26 -80.32 5.89 -15.23
C GLU A 26 -78.94 6.06 -15.93
N VAL A 27 -78.63 5.66 -17.18
CA VAL A 27 -79.31 5.19 -18.43
C VAL A 27 -79.48 6.25 -19.54
N SER A 28 -78.63 6.17 -20.59
CA SER A 28 -78.97 6.53 -21.99
C SER A 28 -78.00 5.88 -23.00
N SER A 29 -78.42 5.72 -24.27
CA SER A 29 -77.68 5.08 -25.39
C SER A 29 -78.46 5.29 -26.72
N PRO A 30 -78.04 4.82 -27.92
CA PRO A 30 -76.73 4.37 -28.43
C PRO A 30 -76.36 5.09 -29.78
N LYS A 31 -75.52 4.44 -30.64
CA LYS A 31 -75.08 4.77 -32.04
C LYS A 31 -73.75 5.55 -32.15
N GLU A 32 -72.89 5.32 -33.17
CA GLU A 32 -72.93 4.34 -34.29
C GLU A 32 -71.53 3.79 -34.70
N VAL A 33 -71.51 2.94 -35.74
CA VAL A 33 -70.43 2.02 -36.12
C VAL A 33 -69.16 2.68 -36.71
N GLY A 34 -67.98 2.16 -36.35
CA GLY A 34 -66.71 2.35 -37.05
C GLY A 34 -65.69 1.29 -36.66
N SER A 35 -65.04 0.62 -37.63
CA SER A 35 -64.12 -0.52 -37.43
C SER A 35 -62.69 -0.20 -37.92
N PRO A 36 -61.66 -0.99 -37.58
CA PRO A 36 -60.48 -0.47 -36.88
C PRO A 36 -59.35 0.01 -37.80
N GLU A 37 -58.52 0.91 -37.25
CA GLU A 37 -57.21 1.28 -37.78
C GLU A 37 -56.13 0.97 -36.72
N GLU A 38 -54.97 0.47 -37.15
CA GLU A 38 -53.96 -0.12 -36.25
C GLU A 38 -53.15 0.94 -35.50
N VAL A 39 -53.10 0.86 -34.16
CA VAL A 39 -52.22 1.70 -33.33
C VAL A 39 -51.01 0.88 -32.88
N PRO A 40 -49.77 1.26 -33.27
CA PRO A 40 -48.56 0.62 -32.78
C PRO A 40 -48.33 0.90 -31.28
N VAL A 41 -48.15 -0.15 -30.50
CA VAL A 41 -47.66 -0.08 -29.11
C VAL A 41 -46.12 0.06 -29.11
N ASP A 42 -45.54 0.45 -27.97
CA ASP A 42 -44.10 0.57 -27.69
C ASP A 42 -43.36 1.81 -28.26
N ALA A 43 -43.57 2.95 -27.61
CA ALA A 43 -42.61 4.08 -27.60
C ALA A 43 -42.38 4.73 -26.22
N ALA A 44 -43.34 4.61 -25.28
CA ALA A 44 -43.36 5.44 -24.07
C ALA A 44 -42.33 5.08 -22.99
N SER A 45 -42.03 3.79 -22.76
CA SER A 45 -41.23 3.34 -21.62
C SER A 45 -39.75 3.76 -21.67
N ALA A 46 -39.20 3.97 -22.88
CA ALA A 46 -37.81 4.41 -23.05
C ALA A 46 -37.61 5.92 -22.79
N ALA A 47 -38.68 6.72 -22.86
CA ALA A 47 -38.59 8.16 -22.57
C ALA A 47 -38.34 8.40 -21.07
N ASP A 48 -39.14 7.75 -20.23
CA ASP A 48 -39.22 8.00 -18.78
C ASP A 48 -37.91 7.65 -18.04
N GLU A 49 -37.29 6.49 -18.35
CA GLU A 49 -35.95 6.17 -17.82
C GLU A 49 -34.91 7.24 -18.20
N THR A 50 -34.94 7.76 -19.44
CA THR A 50 -33.99 8.78 -19.85
C THR A 50 -34.22 10.11 -19.14
N ASP A 51 -35.46 10.45 -18.78
CA ASP A 51 -35.77 11.66 -18.01
C ASP A 51 -35.39 11.54 -16.53
N ILE A 52 -35.52 10.36 -15.91
CA ILE A 52 -34.96 10.10 -14.58
C ILE A 52 -33.43 10.31 -14.59
N TRP A 53 -32.71 9.74 -15.55
CA TRP A 53 -31.26 9.92 -15.65
C TRP A 53 -30.86 11.36 -16.03
N LYS A 54 -31.61 12.07 -16.88
CA LYS A 54 -31.42 13.51 -17.15
C LYS A 54 -31.68 14.37 -15.91
N ASN A 55 -32.66 14.03 -15.07
CA ASN A 55 -33.00 14.75 -13.84
C ASN A 55 -31.92 14.57 -12.77
N ILE A 56 -31.42 13.33 -12.58
CA ILE A 56 -30.24 13.04 -11.76
C ILE A 56 -29.02 13.81 -12.29
N GLN A 57 -28.78 13.78 -13.61
CA GLN A 57 -27.69 14.53 -14.23
C GLN A 57 -27.81 16.04 -14.00
N SER A 58 -28.99 16.64 -14.20
CA SER A 58 -29.23 18.06 -13.96
C SER A 58 -28.99 18.44 -12.49
N LYS A 59 -29.38 17.57 -11.55
CA LYS A 59 -29.09 17.76 -10.12
C LYS A 59 -27.60 17.63 -9.82
N MET A 60 -26.89 16.68 -10.41
CA MET A 60 -25.44 16.52 -10.27
C MET A 60 -24.65 17.68 -10.90
N ASP A 61 -25.07 18.18 -12.07
CA ASP A 61 -24.39 19.30 -12.74
C ASP A 61 -24.72 20.65 -12.08
N ARG A 62 -25.92 20.82 -11.50
CA ARG A 62 -26.19 21.92 -10.55
C ARG A 62 -25.34 21.79 -9.29
N ALA A 63 -25.19 20.59 -8.72
CA ALA A 63 -24.31 20.38 -7.57
C ALA A 63 -22.85 20.71 -7.90
N LYS A 64 -22.35 20.33 -9.09
CA LYS A 64 -21.04 20.79 -9.59
C LYS A 64 -20.98 22.30 -9.68
N SER A 65 -21.93 22.97 -10.34
CA SER A 65 -21.89 24.43 -10.49
C SER A 65 -21.98 25.16 -9.15
N MET A 66 -22.75 24.63 -8.19
CA MET A 66 -22.83 25.17 -6.83
C MET A 66 -21.54 24.93 -6.04
N VAL A 67 -20.85 23.79 -6.19
CA VAL A 67 -19.53 23.55 -5.58
C VAL A 67 -18.46 24.48 -6.19
N PHE A 68 -18.44 24.63 -7.51
CA PHE A 68 -17.54 25.56 -8.21
C PHE A 68 -17.83 27.04 -7.92
N ALA A 69 -19.08 27.40 -7.57
CA ALA A 69 -19.45 28.75 -7.14
C ALA A 69 -19.26 29.00 -5.62
N ALA A 70 -19.30 27.95 -4.80
CA ALA A 70 -19.05 28.02 -3.36
C ALA A 70 -17.56 28.12 -3.04
N THR A 71 -16.68 27.60 -3.91
CA THR A 71 -15.29 28.06 -3.95
C THR A 71 -15.26 29.50 -4.44
N SER A 72 -14.71 30.40 -3.61
CA SER A 72 -14.33 31.76 -4.01
C SER A 72 -13.40 31.73 -5.25
N PRO A 73 -13.18 32.86 -5.95
CA PRO A 73 -12.37 32.89 -7.17
C PRO A 73 -10.86 32.71 -6.89
N ILE A 74 -10.48 31.51 -6.45
CA ILE A 74 -9.15 30.95 -6.58
C ILE A 74 -8.81 31.05 -8.07
N PRO A 75 -7.76 31.78 -8.47
CA PRO A 75 -7.50 32.00 -9.89
C PRO A 75 -7.01 30.71 -10.55
N PHE A 76 -7.95 29.95 -11.14
CA PHE A 76 -7.72 28.63 -11.76
C PHE A 76 -6.59 28.63 -12.81
N HIS A 77 -6.25 29.78 -13.38
CA HIS A 77 -5.06 29.99 -14.22
C HIS A 77 -3.74 29.53 -13.57
N TYR A 78 -3.63 29.55 -12.24
CA TYR A 78 -2.45 29.05 -11.51
C TYR A 78 -2.52 27.54 -11.22
N VAL A 79 -3.70 26.91 -11.32
CA VAL A 79 -3.96 25.49 -11.03
C VAL A 79 -3.60 24.62 -12.24
N THR A 80 -2.31 24.61 -12.60
CA THR A 80 -1.78 23.76 -13.68
C THR A 80 -1.07 22.52 -13.13
N VAL A 81 -1.08 21.41 -13.87
CA VAL A 81 -0.37 20.17 -13.49
C VAL A 81 1.12 20.42 -13.17
N ARG A 82 1.76 21.37 -13.89
CA ARG A 82 3.14 21.79 -13.62
C ARG A 82 3.27 22.46 -12.24
N ASN A 83 2.38 23.39 -11.92
CA ASN A 83 2.44 24.14 -10.67
C ASN A 83 2.06 23.24 -9.46
N ILE A 84 1.12 22.32 -9.64
CA ILE A 84 0.77 21.28 -8.64
C ILE A 84 1.99 20.40 -8.33
N LYS A 85 2.69 19.91 -9.36
CA LYS A 85 3.93 19.13 -9.18
C LYS A 85 5.07 19.93 -8.55
N LEU A 86 5.21 21.22 -8.90
CA LEU A 86 6.19 22.12 -8.27
C LEU A 86 5.88 22.32 -6.78
N PHE A 87 4.61 22.49 -6.41
CA PHE A 87 4.19 22.56 -5.01
C PHE A 87 4.49 21.25 -4.27
N ALA A 88 4.16 20.08 -4.84
CA ALA A 88 4.52 18.79 -4.26
C ALA A 88 6.04 18.61 -4.07
N PHE A 89 6.86 19.07 -5.03
CA PHE A 89 8.32 19.07 -4.92
C PHE A 89 8.82 19.99 -3.80
N LEU A 90 8.32 21.22 -3.72
CA LEU A 90 8.70 22.17 -2.66
C LEU A 90 8.30 21.67 -1.26
N VAL A 91 7.09 21.13 -1.11
CA VAL A 91 6.62 20.51 0.14
C VAL A 91 7.51 19.32 0.52
N THR A 92 7.86 18.46 -0.44
CA THR A 92 8.79 17.33 -0.22
C THR A 92 10.16 17.83 0.24
N LEU A 93 10.70 18.88 -0.38
CA LEU A 93 11.96 19.50 0.02
C LEU A 93 11.89 20.10 1.43
N CYS A 94 10.78 20.75 1.80
CA CYS A 94 10.56 21.25 3.16
C CYS A 94 10.55 20.10 4.19
N PHE A 95 9.94 18.95 3.88
CA PHE A 95 10.00 17.77 4.78
C PHE A 95 11.39 17.15 4.84
N ILE A 96 12.16 17.13 3.75
CA ILE A 96 13.57 16.71 3.77
C ILE A 96 14.39 17.64 4.67
N ILE A 97 14.24 18.96 4.57
CA ILE A 97 14.94 19.92 5.41
C ILE A 97 14.51 19.80 6.88
N TYR A 98 13.22 19.62 7.15
CA TYR A 98 12.68 19.46 8.50
C TYR A 98 13.17 18.18 9.19
N HIS A 99 13.01 17.01 8.55
CA HIS A 99 13.47 15.74 9.11
C HIS A 99 15.00 15.68 9.19
N GLY A 100 15.72 16.26 8.21
CA GLY A 100 17.17 16.40 8.27
C GLY A 100 17.66 17.29 9.42
N SER A 101 16.96 18.39 9.71
CA SER A 101 17.21 19.24 10.88
C SER A 101 16.92 18.50 12.19
N GLN A 102 15.77 17.82 12.30
CA GLN A 102 15.46 16.97 13.45
C GLN A 102 16.51 15.87 13.66
N ARG A 103 17.04 15.26 12.60
CA ARG A 103 18.16 14.30 12.70
C ARG A 103 19.50 14.94 13.09
N ARG A 104 19.73 16.21 12.76
CA ARG A 104 20.99 16.89 13.08
C ARG A 104 21.05 17.41 14.52
N PHE A 105 19.91 17.72 15.13
CA PHE A 105 19.81 18.35 16.46
C PHE A 105 19.06 17.52 17.51
N GLY A 106 18.24 16.55 17.12
CA GLY A 106 17.55 15.60 18.01
C GLY A 106 18.21 14.21 18.03
N ASN A 107 17.62 13.26 18.76
CA ASN A 107 18.15 11.90 18.82
C ASN A 107 17.65 11.01 17.66
N ASN A 108 18.61 10.39 16.97
CA ASN A 108 18.40 9.50 15.81
C ASN A 108 18.14 8.04 16.18
N ASP A 109 18.33 7.66 17.44
CA ASP A 109 18.26 6.26 17.83
C ASP A 109 16.82 5.72 17.80
N THR A 110 16.55 4.80 16.87
CA THR A 110 15.26 4.12 16.75
C THR A 110 14.94 3.22 17.96
N CYS A 111 15.93 2.87 18.78
CA CYS A 111 15.70 2.29 20.10
C CYS A 111 15.15 3.28 21.12
N GLU A 112 15.51 4.58 21.07
CA GLU A 112 14.86 5.56 21.94
C GLU A 112 13.41 5.75 21.52
N TRP A 113 13.14 5.83 20.21
CA TRP A 113 11.77 5.98 19.70
C TRP A 113 10.86 4.82 20.13
N LEU A 114 11.39 3.59 20.20
CA LEU A 114 10.74 2.39 20.75
C LEU A 114 10.42 2.49 22.26
N LEU A 115 11.38 3.01 23.04
CA LEU A 115 11.31 3.06 24.50
C LEU A 115 10.58 4.30 25.05
N ARG A 116 10.33 5.32 24.22
CA ARG A 116 9.87 6.64 24.69
C ARG A 116 8.39 6.90 24.44
N GLU A 117 7.92 6.76 23.20
CA GLU A 117 6.58 7.23 22.78
C GLU A 117 5.89 6.28 21.80
N GLY A 118 4.56 6.33 21.77
CA GLY A 118 3.73 5.62 20.80
C GLY A 118 2.25 5.77 21.08
N ARG A 119 1.44 4.95 20.40
CA ARG A 119 -0.01 4.83 20.60
C ARG A 119 -0.46 3.39 20.44
N VAL A 120 -1.60 3.05 21.04
CA VAL A 120 -2.32 1.84 20.68
C VAL A 120 -3.02 2.04 19.32
N GLN A 121 -2.98 1.01 18.48
CA GLN A 121 -3.67 0.93 17.19
C GLN A 121 -4.61 -0.27 17.16
N GLY A 122 -5.27 -0.53 16.01
CA GLY A 122 -6.34 -1.52 15.90
C GLY A 122 -5.97 -2.90 16.46
N ASN A 123 -6.94 -3.55 17.11
CA ASN A 123 -6.80 -4.81 17.86
C ASN A 123 -5.82 -4.73 19.05
N ASN A 124 -5.80 -3.59 19.75
CA ASN A 124 -5.03 -3.37 20.99
C ASN A 124 -3.51 -3.62 20.84
N LEU A 125 -2.96 -3.30 19.67
CA LEU A 125 -1.55 -3.44 19.36
C LEU A 125 -0.80 -2.13 19.65
N TRP A 126 0.37 -2.21 20.28
CA TRP A 126 1.23 -1.04 20.48
C TRP A 126 1.98 -0.67 19.19
N GLN A 127 2.06 0.62 18.88
CA GLN A 127 2.88 1.17 17.78
C GLN A 127 3.74 2.33 18.31
N PRO A 128 5.09 2.19 18.34
CA PRO A 128 6.00 3.28 18.65
C PRO A 128 5.94 4.47 17.67
N ASN A 129 6.31 5.67 18.11
CA ASN A 129 6.26 6.90 17.32
C ASN A 129 7.41 7.03 16.28
N GLY A 130 7.39 6.16 15.28
CA GLY A 130 8.13 6.32 14.02
C GLY A 130 9.14 5.24 13.66
N CYS A 131 9.15 4.12 14.39
CA CYS A 131 9.82 2.89 13.97
C CYS A 131 8.86 1.70 14.12
N MET A 132 9.13 0.61 13.40
CA MET A 132 8.26 -0.57 13.35
C MET A 132 8.76 -1.70 14.24
N MET A 133 7.81 -2.39 14.87
CA MET A 133 8.08 -3.60 15.65
C MET A 133 7.80 -4.86 14.83
N HIS A 134 8.60 -5.90 15.07
CA HIS A 134 8.28 -7.27 14.72
C HIS A 134 7.51 -7.93 15.87
N VAL A 135 6.54 -8.80 15.57
CA VAL A 135 5.82 -9.58 16.60
C VAL A 135 6.52 -10.91 16.80
N TYR A 136 7.40 -10.98 17.80
CA TYR A 136 8.16 -12.18 18.13
C TYR A 136 7.24 -13.31 18.61
N THR A 137 7.36 -14.47 17.97
CA THR A 137 6.95 -15.75 18.55
C THR A 137 8.00 -16.24 19.55
N GLN A 138 7.59 -17.11 20.48
CA GLN A 138 8.50 -17.81 21.40
C GLN A 138 9.67 -18.47 20.67
N ALA A 139 9.43 -19.14 19.54
CA ALA A 139 10.48 -19.81 18.78
C ALA A 139 11.56 -18.84 18.30
N GLN A 140 11.16 -17.66 17.79
CA GLN A 140 12.09 -16.62 17.35
C GLN A 140 12.82 -15.96 18.53
N ALA A 141 12.12 -15.70 19.64
CA ALA A 141 12.74 -15.19 20.87
C ALA A 141 13.82 -16.17 21.39
N ARG A 142 13.55 -17.48 21.39
CA ARG A 142 14.53 -18.53 21.76
C ARG A 142 15.73 -18.58 20.82
N VAL A 143 15.54 -18.31 19.51
CA VAL A 143 16.65 -18.20 18.55
C VAL A 143 17.50 -16.95 18.81
N CYS A 144 16.87 -15.78 19.04
CA CYS A 144 17.54 -14.54 19.39
C CYS A 144 18.43 -14.69 20.65
N ILE A 145 17.88 -15.25 21.75
CA ILE A 145 18.64 -15.42 22.99
C ILE A 145 19.82 -16.38 22.80
N ARG A 146 19.70 -17.40 21.95
CA ARG A 146 20.83 -18.27 21.57
C ARG A 146 21.90 -17.51 20.77
N GLN A 147 21.53 -16.65 19.82
CA GLN A 147 22.49 -15.84 19.05
C GLN A 147 23.21 -14.81 19.93
N THR A 148 22.52 -14.23 20.90
CA THR A 148 23.07 -13.28 21.89
C THR A 148 24.28 -13.87 22.65
N ARG A 149 24.31 -15.19 22.87
CA ARG A 149 25.43 -15.90 23.53
C ARG A 149 26.77 -15.83 22.78
N SER A 150 26.79 -15.44 21.51
CA SER A 150 28.04 -15.20 20.77
C SER A 150 28.78 -13.93 21.23
N LYS A 151 28.09 -13.04 21.96
CA LYS A 151 28.50 -11.66 22.25
C LYS A 151 28.61 -11.36 23.76
N PHE A 152 28.03 -12.20 24.60
CA PHE A 152 28.07 -12.10 26.07
C PHE A 152 28.50 -13.44 26.67
N THR A 153 29.36 -13.42 27.70
CA THR A 153 29.88 -14.63 28.35
C THR A 153 28.80 -15.47 29.03
N SER A 154 27.62 -14.90 29.28
CA SER A 154 26.44 -15.62 29.74
C SER A 154 25.19 -15.17 29.00
N SER A 155 24.27 -16.11 28.77
CA SER A 155 22.86 -15.80 28.59
C SER A 155 22.23 -15.61 29.98
N SER A 156 22.40 -14.44 30.59
CA SER A 156 21.67 -14.07 31.80
C SER A 156 21.04 -12.69 31.70
N ALA A 157 19.91 -12.52 32.39
CA ALA A 157 19.17 -11.25 32.47
C ALA A 157 18.75 -11.01 33.92
N VAL A 158 18.80 -9.75 34.35
CA VAL A 158 18.55 -9.35 35.73
C VAL A 158 17.42 -8.31 35.78
N PHE A 159 16.51 -8.49 36.73
CA PHE A 159 15.38 -7.58 37.01
C PHE A 159 15.48 -7.19 38.50
N ILE A 160 15.40 -5.89 38.83
CA ILE A 160 15.60 -5.38 40.20
C ILE A 160 14.47 -4.40 40.52
N GLY A 161 13.57 -4.74 41.45
CA GLY A 161 12.45 -3.84 41.72
C GLY A 161 11.33 -4.36 42.59
N ASP A 162 10.16 -3.72 42.42
CA ASP A 162 8.92 -4.02 43.14
C ASP A 162 8.01 -5.05 42.41
N SER A 163 6.74 -5.14 42.84
CA SER A 163 5.78 -6.12 42.29
C SER A 163 5.35 -5.83 40.85
N ARG A 164 5.49 -4.61 40.35
CA ARG A 164 5.15 -4.23 38.97
C ARG A 164 6.19 -4.78 38.00
N LEU A 165 7.47 -4.58 38.30
CA LEU A 165 8.56 -5.17 37.52
C LEU A 165 8.54 -6.70 37.59
N ARG A 166 8.10 -7.29 38.71
CA ARG A 166 7.89 -8.75 38.80
C ARG A 166 6.82 -9.27 37.83
N TYR A 167 5.75 -8.53 37.57
CA TYR A 167 4.75 -8.95 36.57
C TYR A 167 5.36 -8.97 35.16
N LEU A 168 6.20 -7.98 34.82
CA LEU A 168 6.96 -7.98 33.55
C LEU A 168 7.99 -9.14 33.48
N PHE A 169 8.69 -9.44 34.58
CA PHE A 169 9.55 -10.63 34.68
C PHE A 169 8.76 -11.91 34.40
N ASN A 170 7.63 -12.12 35.08
CA ASN A 170 6.77 -13.29 34.88
C ASN A 170 6.34 -13.46 33.43
N ALA A 171 5.87 -12.37 32.80
CA ALA A 171 5.42 -12.39 31.40
C ALA A 171 6.57 -12.66 30.43
N THR A 172 7.76 -12.11 30.71
CA THR A 172 8.97 -12.34 29.90
C THR A 172 9.44 -13.79 29.98
N VAL A 173 9.48 -14.37 31.18
CA VAL A 173 9.77 -15.81 31.40
C VAL A 173 8.75 -16.65 30.63
N LYS A 174 7.45 -16.44 30.86
CA LYS A 174 6.36 -17.20 30.23
C LYS A 174 6.43 -17.16 28.70
N HIS A 175 6.77 -16.01 28.12
CA HIS A 175 6.94 -15.90 26.66
C HIS A 175 8.15 -16.71 26.16
N ILE A 176 9.32 -16.62 26.82
CA ILE A 176 10.57 -17.24 26.36
C ILE A 176 10.60 -18.75 26.63
N THR A 177 10.15 -19.21 27.80
CA THR A 177 10.24 -20.63 28.23
C THR A 177 8.96 -21.42 27.96
N GLY A 178 7.80 -20.76 27.92
CA GLY A 178 6.48 -21.39 27.87
C GLY A 178 5.90 -21.74 29.26
N SER A 179 6.70 -21.62 30.32
CA SER A 179 6.33 -21.99 31.69
C SER A 179 6.23 -20.74 32.57
N GLU A 180 5.35 -20.76 33.57
CA GLU A 180 5.30 -19.70 34.58
C GLU A 180 6.40 -19.91 35.65
N PRO A 181 6.94 -18.83 36.27
CA PRO A 181 7.91 -18.96 37.36
C PRO A 181 7.33 -19.73 38.56
N VAL A 182 8.07 -20.71 39.06
CA VAL A 182 7.76 -21.37 40.33
C VAL A 182 8.21 -20.44 41.48
N TYR A 183 7.33 -20.21 42.44
CA TYR A 183 7.60 -19.35 43.59
C TYR A 183 8.06 -20.18 44.80
N PRO A 184 9.16 -19.80 45.50
CA PRO A 184 9.37 -20.24 46.87
C PRO A 184 8.29 -19.61 47.78
N GLU A 185 8.11 -20.14 48.99
CA GLU A 185 7.05 -19.69 49.90
C GLU A 185 7.12 -18.18 50.19
N GLY A 186 6.08 -17.43 49.80
CA GLY A 186 5.93 -16.00 50.07
C GLY A 186 6.16 -15.10 48.84
N LYS A 187 5.30 -14.07 48.70
CA LYS A 187 5.22 -13.21 47.49
C LYS A 187 6.31 -12.14 47.38
N HIS A 188 7.19 -11.97 48.38
CA HIS A 188 8.17 -10.87 48.48
C HIS A 188 9.58 -11.43 48.68
N LYS A 189 10.04 -12.21 47.69
CA LYS A 189 11.35 -12.88 47.67
C LYS A 189 11.96 -12.79 46.27
N ASP A 190 13.27 -12.98 46.22
CA ASP A 190 14.03 -13.13 44.98
C ASP A 190 13.63 -14.41 44.24
N LEU A 191 13.71 -14.39 42.91
CA LEU A 191 13.42 -15.52 42.04
C LEU A 191 14.61 -15.76 41.09
N THR A 192 14.90 -17.03 40.79
CA THR A 192 15.83 -17.39 39.71
C THR A 192 15.19 -18.49 38.88
N VAL A 193 15.08 -18.25 37.57
CA VAL A 193 14.54 -19.21 36.60
C VAL A 193 15.64 -19.58 35.62
N THR A 194 15.85 -20.88 35.42
CA THR A 194 16.85 -21.41 34.47
C THR A 194 16.18 -22.19 33.34
N ASP A 195 16.65 -21.99 32.11
CA ASP A 195 16.24 -22.76 30.94
C ASP A 195 17.46 -23.49 30.37
N GLN A 196 17.52 -24.80 30.63
CA GLN A 196 18.62 -25.66 30.18
C GLN A 196 18.74 -25.70 28.65
N GLY A 197 17.61 -25.62 27.93
CA GLY A 197 17.57 -25.62 26.46
C GLY A 197 18.07 -24.33 25.81
N LEU A 198 18.28 -23.27 26.58
CA LEU A 198 18.97 -22.04 26.18
C LEU A 198 20.34 -21.86 26.86
N ASN A 199 20.57 -22.54 28.00
CA ASN A 199 21.48 -22.12 29.07
C ASN A 199 21.20 -20.67 29.52
N LEU A 200 19.93 -20.32 29.70
CA LEU A 200 19.48 -18.98 30.10
C LEU A 200 19.22 -18.96 31.62
N THR A 201 19.72 -17.94 32.31
CA THR A 201 19.40 -17.67 33.73
C THR A 201 18.76 -16.29 33.87
N MET A 202 17.50 -16.24 34.27
CA MET A 202 16.78 -15.00 34.56
C MET A 202 16.66 -14.81 36.08
N LYS A 203 17.30 -13.78 36.63
CA LYS A 203 17.27 -13.42 38.06
C LYS A 203 16.29 -12.25 38.27
N PHE A 204 15.40 -12.35 39.26
CA PHE A 204 14.61 -11.22 39.77
C PHE A 204 14.97 -10.98 41.24
N TYR A 205 15.36 -9.75 41.56
CA TYR A 205 15.70 -9.30 42.92
C TYR A 205 14.60 -8.39 43.46
N TRP A 206 14.05 -8.75 44.62
CA TRP A 206 13.04 -7.98 45.33
C TRP A 206 13.71 -6.81 46.08
N LYS A 207 13.79 -5.66 45.40
CA LYS A 207 14.34 -4.41 45.92
C LYS A 207 13.33 -3.28 45.69
N PRO A 208 12.22 -3.24 46.46
CA PRO A 208 11.07 -2.36 46.16
C PRO A 208 11.30 -0.88 46.50
N PHE A 209 12.39 -0.55 47.19
CA PHE A 209 12.82 0.81 47.53
C PHE A 209 14.12 1.16 46.80
N VAL A 210 14.37 2.45 46.58
CA VAL A 210 15.67 2.94 46.09
C VAL A 210 16.48 3.36 47.32
N ASP A 211 17.33 2.45 47.78
CA ASP A 211 18.04 2.51 49.06
C ASP A 211 19.42 1.84 48.99
N GLN A 212 20.08 1.72 50.14
CA GLN A 212 21.38 1.06 50.25
C GLN A 212 21.34 -0.44 49.91
N ASP A 213 20.18 -1.10 49.98
CA ASP A 213 20.03 -2.53 49.68
C ASP A 213 19.81 -2.78 48.19
N MET A 214 19.22 -1.83 47.46
CA MET A 214 19.32 -1.78 46.00
C MET A 214 20.75 -1.47 45.57
N GLN A 215 21.43 -0.51 46.21
CA GLN A 215 22.83 -0.16 45.89
C GLN A 215 23.77 -1.37 46.05
N LYS A 216 23.76 -2.05 47.20
CA LYS A 216 24.52 -3.30 47.43
C LYS A 216 24.24 -4.35 46.36
N GLN A 217 22.99 -4.46 45.89
CA GLN A 217 22.63 -5.42 44.84
C GLN A 217 23.23 -5.07 43.48
N LEU A 218 23.36 -3.79 43.15
CA LEU A 218 24.02 -3.32 41.93
C LEU A 218 25.55 -3.49 42.03
N ASP A 219 26.14 -3.17 43.17
CA ASP A 219 27.58 -3.34 43.38
C ASP A 219 27.98 -4.84 43.36
N ASN A 220 27.16 -5.73 43.94
CA ASN A 220 27.31 -7.18 43.79
C ASN A 220 27.29 -7.65 42.32
N ILE A 221 26.47 -7.04 41.46
CA ILE A 221 26.38 -7.34 40.03
C ILE A 221 27.61 -6.79 39.29
N LYS A 222 28.03 -5.56 39.61
CA LYS A 222 29.27 -4.94 39.12
C LYS A 222 30.49 -5.80 39.45
N ASP A 223 30.53 -6.41 40.63
CA ASP A 223 31.59 -7.35 41.04
C ASP A 223 31.45 -8.75 40.43
N GLU A 224 30.23 -9.25 40.15
CA GLU A 224 30.01 -10.44 39.30
C GLU A 224 30.50 -10.19 37.85
N MET A 225 30.38 -8.96 37.34
CA MET A 225 30.83 -8.51 36.01
C MET A 225 32.32 -8.11 35.93
N ASN A 226 33.02 -7.99 37.06
CA ASN A 226 34.43 -7.59 37.13
C ASN A 226 35.38 -8.75 37.50
N ARG A 227 34.88 -9.81 38.16
CA ARG A 227 35.70 -10.98 38.54
C ARG A 227 36.16 -11.78 37.33
N ALA A 228 37.35 -12.39 37.44
CA ALA A 228 37.84 -13.36 36.47
C ALA A 228 36.90 -14.57 36.40
N GLY A 229 36.49 -14.97 35.18
CA GLY A 229 35.43 -15.98 34.97
C GLY A 229 34.01 -15.49 35.27
N GLY A 230 33.83 -14.20 35.61
CA GLY A 230 32.55 -13.59 35.91
C GLY A 230 31.59 -13.52 34.72
N THR A 231 30.29 -13.57 35.00
CA THR A 231 29.23 -13.54 33.99
C THR A 231 28.70 -12.13 33.78
N VAL A 232 28.78 -11.62 32.55
CA VAL A 232 28.07 -10.39 32.17
C VAL A 232 26.65 -10.77 31.75
N PRO A 233 25.59 -10.22 32.38
CA PRO A 233 24.23 -10.36 31.88
C PRO A 233 24.07 -9.52 30.61
N PHE A 234 23.22 -9.94 29.67
CA PHE A 234 22.96 -9.17 28.44
C PHE A 234 22.00 -7.99 28.67
N LEU A 235 21.39 -7.92 29.87
CA LEU A 235 20.34 -6.97 30.24
C LEU A 235 20.23 -6.82 31.76
N VAL A 236 20.05 -5.58 32.22
CA VAL A 236 19.59 -5.26 33.59
C VAL A 236 18.39 -4.32 33.51
N LEU A 237 17.24 -4.71 34.05
CA LEU A 237 16.08 -3.84 34.26
C LEU A 237 15.99 -3.42 35.72
N VAL A 238 15.76 -2.14 35.98
CA VAL A 238 15.57 -1.59 37.32
C VAL A 238 14.31 -0.73 37.36
N SER A 239 13.48 -0.89 38.41
CA SER A 239 12.28 -0.06 38.62
C SER A 239 11.72 -0.20 40.03
N SER A 240 11.69 0.90 40.78
CA SER A 240 11.06 0.99 42.11
C SER A 240 10.50 2.39 42.36
N GLY A 241 9.58 2.50 43.33
CA GLY A 241 9.03 3.78 43.79
C GLY A 241 7.65 3.66 44.43
N THR A 242 6.79 2.75 43.96
CA THR A 242 5.41 2.64 44.49
C THR A 242 5.36 2.20 45.96
N TRP A 243 6.34 1.42 46.41
CA TRP A 243 6.47 1.04 47.81
C TRP A 243 6.92 2.21 48.69
N THR A 244 7.84 3.07 48.23
CA THR A 244 8.19 4.32 48.93
C THR A 244 6.96 5.20 49.12
N MET A 245 6.13 5.36 48.08
CA MET A 245 4.86 6.07 48.17
C MET A 245 3.94 5.42 49.22
N LYS A 246 3.75 4.09 49.18
CA LYS A 246 2.86 3.37 50.10
C LYS A 246 3.29 3.49 51.56
N THR A 247 4.55 3.21 51.88
CA THR A 247 5.01 3.12 53.28
C THR A 247 5.19 4.48 53.95
N THR A 248 5.48 5.54 53.17
CA THR A 248 5.73 6.89 53.70
C THR A 248 4.55 7.84 53.52
N ASN A 249 3.38 7.31 53.15
CA ASN A 249 2.17 8.07 52.80
C ASN A 249 2.45 9.22 51.80
N ALA A 250 3.29 8.92 50.79
CA ALA A 250 3.78 9.83 49.75
C ALA A 250 4.40 11.16 50.26
N SER A 251 5.04 11.15 51.44
CA SER A 251 5.59 12.37 52.06
C SER A 251 6.68 13.06 51.21
N GLU A 252 6.74 14.40 51.32
CA GLU A 252 7.76 15.22 50.65
C GLU A 252 9.19 14.89 51.10
N ALA A 253 9.37 14.46 52.36
CA ALA A 253 10.66 14.00 52.88
C ALA A 253 11.13 12.74 52.15
N ALA A 254 10.26 11.74 52.01
CA ALA A 254 10.57 10.49 51.31
C ALA A 254 10.82 10.69 49.81
N PHE A 255 10.16 11.66 49.17
CA PHE A 255 10.50 12.03 47.78
C PHE A 255 11.91 12.63 47.68
N LYS A 256 12.30 13.51 48.60
CA LYS A 256 13.65 14.10 48.63
C LYS A 256 14.72 13.04 48.91
N GLU A 257 14.44 12.11 49.80
CA GLU A 257 15.30 10.95 50.08
C GLU A 257 15.42 10.03 48.85
N TYR A 258 14.30 9.66 48.21
CA TYR A 258 14.30 8.91 46.96
C TYR A 258 15.13 9.60 45.87
N LYS A 259 14.96 10.91 45.67
CA LYS A 259 15.72 11.67 44.67
C LYS A 259 17.21 11.69 45.00
N LYS A 260 17.58 11.80 46.28
CA LYS A 260 18.99 11.69 46.71
C LYS A 260 19.54 10.30 46.45
N ASN A 261 18.89 9.25 46.96
CA ASN A 261 19.34 7.87 46.83
C ASN A 261 19.46 7.45 45.34
N LEU A 262 18.55 7.92 44.48
CA LEU A 262 18.61 7.68 43.03
C LEU A 262 19.79 8.42 42.36
N THR A 263 20.15 9.61 42.87
CA THR A 263 21.36 10.34 42.44
C THR A 263 22.62 9.59 42.87
N ASP A 264 22.69 9.16 44.13
CA ASP A 264 23.82 8.40 44.70
C ASP A 264 24.03 7.04 44.00
N LEU A 265 22.95 6.45 43.47
CA LEU A 265 22.92 5.15 42.76
C LEU A 265 23.21 5.25 41.25
N SER A 266 23.05 6.43 40.65
CA SER A 266 23.26 6.66 39.21
C SER A 266 24.67 6.26 38.72
N PRO A 267 25.79 6.53 39.43
CA PRO A 267 27.13 6.11 39.01
C PRO A 267 27.32 4.59 38.89
N SER A 268 26.76 3.78 39.80
CA SER A 268 26.87 2.31 39.68
C SER A 268 26.03 1.77 38.52
N LEU A 269 24.87 2.36 38.20
CA LEU A 269 24.13 1.99 36.99
C LEU A 269 24.85 2.42 35.71
N ASP A 270 25.46 3.60 35.66
CA ASP A 270 26.23 4.08 34.51
C ASP A 270 27.47 3.20 34.24
N ASP A 271 28.17 2.75 35.28
CA ASP A 271 29.27 1.79 35.17
C ASP A 271 28.83 0.41 34.64
N ILE A 272 27.68 -0.09 35.09
CA ILE A 272 27.09 -1.33 34.54
C ILE A 272 26.70 -1.11 33.07
N ALA A 273 26.13 0.05 32.74
CA ALA A 273 25.69 0.41 31.39
C ALA A 273 26.83 0.53 30.35
N LYS A 274 28.08 0.75 30.80
CA LYS A 274 29.28 0.68 29.92
C LYS A 274 29.60 -0.73 29.44
N LYS A 275 29.08 -1.78 30.11
CA LYS A 275 29.32 -3.19 29.79
C LYS A 275 28.07 -3.96 29.34
N THR A 276 26.86 -3.50 29.66
CA THR A 276 25.60 -4.17 29.31
C THR A 276 24.44 -3.19 29.12
N ARG A 277 23.29 -3.66 28.63
CA ARG A 277 22.10 -2.82 28.43
C ARG A 277 21.37 -2.63 29.76
N VAL A 278 21.39 -1.42 30.30
CA VAL A 278 20.61 -1.04 31.50
C VAL A 278 19.36 -0.26 31.08
N LEU A 279 18.19 -0.73 31.52
CA LEU A 279 16.91 -0.04 31.36
C LEU A 279 16.34 0.36 32.73
N TRP A 280 16.13 1.66 32.95
CA TRP A 280 15.30 2.15 34.05
C TRP A 280 13.85 2.23 33.58
N VAL A 281 12.97 1.36 34.07
CA VAL A 281 11.55 1.35 33.69
C VAL A 281 10.81 2.36 34.57
N LEU A 282 10.17 3.35 33.94
CA LEU A 282 9.34 4.31 34.66
C LEU A 282 8.13 3.62 35.31
N GLN A 283 7.61 4.23 36.36
CA GLN A 283 6.37 3.78 36.98
C GLN A 283 5.21 4.04 36.03
N ASP A 284 4.51 2.97 35.63
CA ASP A 284 3.25 3.11 34.89
C ASP A 284 2.22 3.91 35.74
N PRO A 285 1.19 4.54 35.15
CA PRO A 285 0.18 5.25 35.90
C PRO A 285 -0.67 4.29 36.74
N VAL A 286 -1.66 4.82 37.45
CA VAL A 286 -2.55 4.05 38.32
C VAL A 286 -4.01 4.44 38.08
N PHE A 287 -4.91 3.46 38.09
CA PHE A 287 -6.34 3.73 38.06
C PHE A 287 -6.83 3.90 39.50
N GLU A 288 -6.75 5.13 40.01
CA GLU A 288 -7.00 5.51 41.41
C GLU A 288 -8.32 4.95 41.96
N ARG A 289 -9.38 4.89 41.13
CA ARG A 289 -10.70 4.32 41.47
C ARG A 289 -10.73 2.82 41.72
N LEU A 290 -9.68 2.09 41.33
CA LEU A 290 -9.53 0.63 41.49
C LEU A 290 -8.50 0.27 42.58
N LEU A 291 -7.84 1.26 43.19
CA LEU A 291 -6.89 1.03 44.28
C LEU A 291 -7.62 0.68 45.57
N SER A 292 -7.00 -0.18 46.40
CA SER A 292 -7.45 -0.41 47.77
C SER A 292 -7.17 0.82 48.66
N PRO A 293 -7.90 1.02 49.78
CA PRO A 293 -7.66 2.15 50.68
C PRO A 293 -6.20 2.25 51.17
N GLU A 294 -5.53 1.12 51.39
CA GLU A 294 -4.10 1.04 51.74
C GLU A 294 -3.15 1.61 50.66
N ARG A 295 -3.63 1.88 49.45
CA ARG A 295 -2.86 2.36 48.30
C ARG A 295 -3.30 3.75 47.84
N ALA A 296 -4.25 4.40 48.52
CA ALA A 296 -4.84 5.67 48.08
C ALA A 296 -3.84 6.85 48.02
N MET A 297 -2.68 6.74 48.67
CA MET A 297 -1.56 7.69 48.56
C MET A 297 -0.73 7.54 47.26
N ILE A 298 -0.96 6.47 46.49
CA ILE A 298 -0.32 6.25 45.19
C ILE A 298 -1.25 6.90 44.15
N ASP A 299 -1.08 8.20 43.92
CA ASP A 299 -1.80 8.95 42.88
C ASP A 299 -0.93 9.23 41.65
N ASN A 300 -1.54 9.64 40.53
CA ASN A 300 -0.80 9.89 39.29
C ASN A 300 0.11 11.14 39.33
N SER A 301 -0.11 12.07 40.26
CA SER A 301 0.78 13.20 40.49
C SER A 301 2.10 12.73 41.13
N GLN A 302 2.03 11.86 42.14
CA GLN A 302 3.20 11.24 42.77
C GLN A 302 3.97 10.36 41.77
N ILE A 303 3.26 9.53 40.99
CA ILE A 303 3.88 8.73 39.91
C ILE A 303 4.64 9.62 38.94
N SER A 304 4.02 10.71 38.46
CA SER A 304 4.66 11.68 37.55
C SER A 304 5.87 12.36 38.19
N LYS A 305 5.77 12.75 39.46
CA LYS A 305 6.84 13.42 40.24
C LYS A 305 8.08 12.53 40.40
N TYR A 306 7.89 11.26 40.73
CA TYR A 306 8.97 10.27 40.87
C TYR A 306 9.59 9.90 39.51
N ASN A 307 8.77 9.79 38.46
CA ASN A 307 9.24 9.54 37.09
C ASN A 307 10.09 10.70 36.55
N TRP A 308 9.63 11.95 36.74
CA TRP A 308 10.36 13.14 36.31
C TRP A 308 11.73 13.25 36.99
N ALA A 309 11.84 12.91 38.28
CA ALA A 309 13.11 12.85 38.98
C ALA A 309 14.08 11.81 38.37
N ALA A 310 13.58 10.67 37.90
CA ALA A 310 14.40 9.67 37.19
C ALA A 310 14.82 10.14 35.77
N GLU A 311 13.91 10.75 35.00
CA GLU A 311 14.21 11.36 33.69
C GLU A 311 15.13 12.59 33.76
N GLU A 312 15.26 13.20 34.94
CA GLU A 312 16.25 14.24 35.23
C GLU A 312 17.61 13.63 35.60
N ILE A 313 17.66 12.68 36.54
CA ILE A 313 18.90 12.09 37.07
C ILE A 313 19.66 11.25 36.03
N PHE A 314 18.95 10.46 35.21
CA PHE A 314 19.61 9.62 34.18
C PHE A 314 19.94 10.38 32.89
N ARG A 315 19.61 11.68 32.80
CA ARG A 315 19.77 12.49 31.58
C ARG A 315 21.24 12.65 31.20
N GLY A 316 21.63 12.02 30.09
CA GLY A 316 23.02 12.03 29.60
C GLY A 316 23.92 10.95 30.21
N SER A 317 23.39 10.07 31.06
CA SER A 317 24.04 8.82 31.45
C SER A 317 23.90 7.75 30.35
N ASN A 318 24.61 6.64 30.50
CA ASN A 318 24.43 5.46 29.65
C ASN A 318 23.17 4.64 30.00
N VAL A 319 22.48 4.97 31.10
CA VAL A 319 21.22 4.34 31.53
C VAL A 319 20.08 4.85 30.65
N ARG A 320 19.38 3.93 29.99
CA ARG A 320 18.21 4.30 29.16
C ARG A 320 16.94 4.24 29.98
N VAL A 321 16.18 5.32 29.98
CA VAL A 321 14.84 5.36 30.56
C VAL A 321 13.83 4.74 29.58
N TRP A 322 12.94 3.89 30.09
CA TRP A 322 11.84 3.29 29.35
C TRP A 322 10.51 3.90 29.83
N SER A 323 9.97 4.81 29.02
CA SER A 323 8.73 5.55 29.26
C SER A 323 7.51 4.96 28.51
N SER A 324 7.70 4.18 27.45
CA SER A 324 6.58 3.63 26.64
C SER A 324 5.72 2.58 27.38
N SER A 325 6.24 1.91 28.42
CA SER A 325 5.45 1.03 29.31
C SER A 325 4.29 1.79 29.98
N HIS A 326 4.56 3.00 30.46
CA HIS A 326 3.58 3.87 31.12
C HIS A 326 2.41 4.20 30.18
N LEU A 327 2.70 4.44 28.90
CA LEU A 327 1.68 4.69 27.88
C LEU A 327 0.89 3.42 27.52
N VAL A 328 1.54 2.25 27.43
CA VAL A 328 0.88 0.95 27.18
C VAL A 328 -0.16 0.66 28.26
N PHE A 329 0.20 0.84 29.53
CA PHE A 329 -0.73 0.68 30.67
C PHE A 329 -1.94 1.62 30.54
N TRP A 330 -1.70 2.91 30.30
CA TRP A 330 -2.73 3.93 30.22
C TRP A 330 -3.73 3.67 29.09
N TYR A 331 -3.24 3.42 27.87
CA TYR A 331 -4.11 3.25 26.70
C TYR A 331 -4.89 1.93 26.67
N LEU A 332 -4.40 0.87 27.32
CA LEU A 332 -5.08 -0.44 27.32
C LEU A 332 -6.06 -0.63 28.47
N GLY A 333 -5.81 -0.03 29.64
CA GLY A 333 -6.76 -0.04 30.76
C GLY A 333 -7.08 -1.43 31.33
N ASP A 334 -6.25 -2.44 31.09
CA ASP A 334 -6.53 -3.85 31.40
C ASP A 334 -6.17 -4.28 32.84
N SER A 335 -5.85 -3.31 33.71
CA SER A 335 -5.53 -3.52 35.11
C SER A 335 -6.76 -3.90 35.94
N LYS A 336 -6.59 -4.86 36.86
CA LYS A 336 -7.67 -5.35 37.76
C LYS A 336 -7.63 -4.76 39.18
N ASP A 337 -6.48 -4.26 39.63
CA ASP A 337 -6.27 -3.75 40.99
C ASP A 337 -5.73 -2.31 41.02
N GLY A 338 -5.86 -1.62 39.88
CA GLY A 338 -5.45 -0.23 39.66
C GLY A 338 -3.96 0.02 39.53
N ILE A 339 -3.08 -0.97 39.78
CA ILE A 339 -1.62 -0.76 39.83
C ILE A 339 -0.80 -1.79 39.05
N HIS A 340 -1.25 -3.06 38.95
CA HIS A 340 -0.57 -4.07 38.14
C HIS A 340 -1.14 -4.09 36.71
N MET A 341 -0.23 -4.12 35.72
CA MET A 341 -0.56 -4.24 34.30
C MET A 341 -1.25 -5.57 34.01
N GLY A 342 -2.28 -5.58 33.16
CA GLY A 342 -2.99 -6.80 32.78
C GLY A 342 -2.25 -7.62 31.70
N ASN A 343 -2.87 -8.71 31.27
CA ASN A 343 -2.25 -9.67 30.36
C ASN A 343 -1.96 -9.10 28.97
N GLU A 344 -2.77 -8.17 28.46
CA GLU A 344 -2.57 -7.57 27.15
C GLU A 344 -1.52 -6.46 27.22
N GLY A 345 -1.53 -5.63 28.27
CA GLY A 345 -0.46 -4.70 28.55
C GLY A 345 0.89 -5.41 28.65
N LEU A 346 0.98 -6.46 29.48
CA LEU A 346 2.20 -7.25 29.64
C LEU A 346 2.63 -7.90 28.32
N ARG A 347 1.69 -8.35 27.48
CA ARG A 347 1.99 -8.90 26.15
C ARG A 347 2.63 -7.86 25.24
N GLN A 348 2.14 -6.61 25.22
CA GLN A 348 2.76 -5.53 24.45
C GLN A 348 4.12 -5.13 25.03
N THR A 349 4.24 -4.97 26.36
CA THR A 349 5.49 -4.56 27.03
C THR A 349 6.61 -5.59 26.84
N VAL A 350 6.29 -6.90 26.87
CA VAL A 350 7.25 -7.97 26.50
C VAL A 350 7.68 -7.87 25.03
N GLN A 351 6.78 -7.50 24.11
CA GLN A 351 7.14 -7.30 22.70
C GLN A 351 8.04 -6.07 22.50
N ILE A 352 7.81 -4.97 23.22
CA ILE A 352 8.71 -3.80 23.22
C ILE A 352 10.11 -4.21 23.70
N PHE A 353 10.20 -4.96 24.81
CA PHE A 353 11.46 -5.51 25.30
C PHE A 353 12.16 -6.41 24.25
N LEU A 354 11.44 -7.36 23.66
CA LEU A 354 12.01 -8.27 22.66
C LEU A 354 12.48 -7.51 21.40
N ASN A 355 11.76 -6.48 20.97
CA ASN A 355 12.21 -5.61 19.88
C ASN A 355 13.48 -4.84 20.26
N TYR A 356 13.56 -4.30 21.48
CA TYR A 356 14.75 -3.61 21.96
C TYR A 356 15.96 -4.54 22.06
N HIS A 357 15.77 -5.79 22.50
CA HIS A 357 16.86 -6.77 22.61
C HIS A 357 17.28 -7.33 21.24
N CYS A 358 16.33 -7.92 20.51
CA CYS A 358 16.57 -8.87 19.42
C CYS A 358 16.69 -8.27 18.02
N ASN A 359 16.09 -7.11 17.73
CA ASN A 359 15.98 -6.63 16.34
C ASN A 359 17.34 -6.40 15.67
N HIS A 360 18.33 -5.91 16.41
CA HIS A 360 19.69 -5.69 15.90
C HIS A 360 20.36 -6.99 15.39
N GLU A 361 20.10 -8.11 16.07
CA GLU A 361 20.70 -9.42 15.77
C GLU A 361 19.86 -10.21 14.75
N MET A 362 18.52 -10.23 14.91
CA MET A 362 17.60 -11.01 14.07
C MET A 362 17.24 -10.36 12.73
N ARG A 363 17.26 -9.02 12.65
CA ARG A 363 17.06 -8.20 11.43
C ARG A 363 15.86 -8.60 10.57
N HIS A 364 14.71 -8.80 11.20
CA HIS A 364 13.44 -9.09 10.51
C HIS A 364 13.01 -7.92 9.61
N ARG A 365 12.54 -8.22 8.38
CA ARG A 365 12.25 -7.21 7.33
C ARG A 365 11.04 -6.31 7.64
N ASP A 366 10.21 -6.71 8.58
CA ASP A 366 9.03 -5.99 9.06
C ASP A 366 9.30 -5.11 10.30
N ALA A 367 10.50 -5.20 10.90
CA ALA A 367 10.97 -4.29 11.95
C ALA A 367 11.81 -3.14 11.37
N THR A 368 11.77 -2.00 12.06
CA THR A 368 12.76 -0.91 11.88
C THR A 368 13.21 -0.27 13.21
N CYS A 369 12.55 -0.56 14.34
CA CYS A 369 13.07 -0.19 15.66
C CYS A 369 14.35 -1.00 15.98
N CYS A 370 15.38 -0.37 16.53
CA CYS A 370 16.64 -1.02 16.91
C CYS A 370 17.37 -1.76 15.76
N ILE A 371 17.23 -1.27 14.53
CA ILE A 371 17.92 -1.78 13.34
C ILE A 371 18.71 -0.65 12.69
N ASN A 372 20.00 -0.91 12.42
CA ASN A 372 20.85 -0.04 11.63
C ASN A 372 20.49 -0.19 10.14
N ALA A 373 20.48 0.90 9.38
CA ALA A 373 20.13 0.90 7.95
C ALA A 373 20.99 -0.10 7.13
N GLU A 374 20.40 -0.69 6.08
CA GLU A 374 21.14 -1.55 5.14
C GLU A 374 22.30 -0.75 4.48
N PRO A 375 23.56 -1.22 4.54
CA PRO A 375 24.67 -0.52 3.90
C PRO A 375 24.52 -0.59 2.37
N LEU A 376 24.80 0.53 1.69
CA LEU A 376 24.68 0.60 0.22
C LEU A 376 25.67 -0.34 -0.46
N HIS A 377 25.15 -1.21 -1.32
CA HIS A 377 25.96 -2.16 -2.09
C HIS A 377 26.64 -1.47 -3.28
N SER A 378 27.75 -2.01 -3.77
CA SER A 378 28.58 -1.38 -4.83
C SER A 378 27.78 -1.01 -6.09
N MET A 379 26.76 -1.81 -6.43
CA MET A 379 25.86 -1.53 -7.58
C MET A 379 24.91 -0.36 -7.33
N GLN A 380 24.44 -0.15 -6.09
CA GLN A 380 23.68 1.05 -5.72
C GLN A 380 24.56 2.29 -5.78
N ILE A 381 25.80 2.21 -5.30
CA ILE A 381 26.79 3.31 -5.34
C ILE A 381 27.13 3.69 -6.79
N ALA A 382 27.33 2.72 -7.67
CA ALA A 382 27.56 2.94 -9.09
C ALA A 382 26.34 3.59 -9.77
N ALA A 383 25.12 3.11 -9.48
CA ALA A 383 23.89 3.66 -10.04
C ALA A 383 23.61 5.09 -9.54
N LEU A 384 23.79 5.36 -8.25
CA LEU A 384 23.69 6.69 -7.65
C LEU A 384 24.70 7.66 -8.29
N SER A 385 25.93 7.20 -8.55
CA SER A 385 26.97 7.99 -9.25
C SER A 385 26.54 8.33 -10.69
N ILE A 386 26.11 7.34 -11.47
CA ILE A 386 25.67 7.51 -12.87
C ILE A 386 24.47 8.47 -12.96
N PHE A 387 23.44 8.26 -12.13
CA PHE A 387 22.29 9.16 -12.10
C PHE A 387 22.63 10.53 -11.50
N GLY A 388 23.64 10.65 -10.64
CA GLY A 388 24.21 11.92 -10.21
C GLY A 388 24.76 12.73 -11.38
N VAL A 389 25.48 12.10 -12.31
CA VAL A 389 25.94 12.75 -13.57
C VAL A 389 24.75 13.16 -14.45
N PHE A 390 23.70 12.35 -14.54
CA PHE A 390 22.47 12.73 -15.25
C PHE A 390 21.75 13.92 -14.61
N ILE A 391 21.70 14.00 -13.27
CA ILE A 391 21.14 15.14 -12.52
C ILE A 391 21.95 16.41 -12.79
N LEU A 392 23.28 16.35 -12.68
CA LEU A 392 24.17 17.48 -12.98
C LEU A 392 24.02 17.95 -14.43
N THR A 393 23.92 17.03 -15.39
CA THR A 393 23.73 17.38 -16.81
C THR A 393 22.34 18.00 -17.05
N ALA A 394 21.29 17.48 -16.42
CA ALA A 394 19.95 18.07 -16.48
C ALA A 394 19.90 19.49 -15.89
N ILE A 395 20.63 19.74 -14.80
CA ILE A 395 20.80 21.07 -14.20
C ILE A 395 21.51 22.03 -15.17
N VAL A 396 22.59 21.59 -15.83
CA VAL A 396 23.28 22.38 -16.85
C VAL A 396 22.38 22.68 -18.07
N VAL A 397 21.57 21.72 -18.51
CA VAL A 397 20.57 21.94 -19.57
C VAL A 397 19.53 22.98 -19.12
N LEU A 398 18.97 22.86 -17.91
CA LEU A 398 18.01 23.82 -17.36
C LEU A 398 18.58 25.25 -17.26
N PHE A 399 19.81 25.41 -16.75
CA PHE A 399 20.47 26.72 -16.71
C PHE A 399 20.72 27.29 -18.11
N ARG A 400 21.09 26.46 -19.08
CA ARG A 400 21.28 26.88 -20.47
C ARG A 400 19.95 27.30 -21.12
N GLU A 401 18.89 26.53 -20.95
CA GLU A 401 17.56 26.88 -21.46
C GLU A 401 17.08 28.20 -20.85
N TYR A 402 17.12 28.33 -19.52
CA TYR A 402 16.79 29.56 -18.81
C TYR A 402 17.62 30.75 -19.31
N GLY A 403 18.94 30.58 -19.47
CA GLY A 403 19.82 31.59 -20.05
C GLY A 403 19.42 32.00 -21.47
N THR A 404 19.00 31.07 -22.33
CA THR A 404 18.49 31.41 -23.67
C THR A 404 17.14 32.12 -23.64
N VAL A 405 16.25 31.81 -22.68
CA VAL A 405 14.97 32.51 -22.51
C VAL A 405 15.21 33.93 -22.00
N VAL A 406 16.05 34.11 -20.97
CA VAL A 406 16.46 35.43 -20.46
C VAL A 406 17.13 36.25 -21.57
N ALA A 407 18.06 35.68 -22.33
CA ALA A 407 18.71 36.37 -23.45
C ALA A 407 17.74 36.71 -24.59
N ARG A 408 16.73 35.88 -24.88
CA ARG A 408 15.66 36.23 -25.84
C ARG A 408 14.79 37.38 -25.32
N ASN A 409 14.38 37.34 -24.05
CA ASN A 409 13.58 38.39 -23.43
C ASN A 409 14.33 39.71 -23.37
N LEU A 410 15.62 39.71 -23.01
CA LEU A 410 16.51 40.88 -23.07
C LEU A 410 16.64 41.43 -24.50
N ARG A 411 16.80 40.58 -25.52
CA ARG A 411 16.82 41.03 -26.93
C ARG A 411 15.48 41.62 -27.38
N MET A 412 14.35 41.08 -26.92
CA MET A 412 13.03 41.65 -27.21
C MET A 412 12.79 42.97 -26.47
N TYR A 413 13.29 43.11 -25.25
CA TYR A 413 13.24 44.35 -24.47
C TYR A 413 14.11 45.44 -25.11
N MET A 414 15.36 45.13 -25.49
CA MET A 414 16.23 46.07 -26.21
C MET A 414 15.73 46.41 -27.62
N LYS A 415 14.93 45.55 -28.26
CA LYS A 415 14.20 45.89 -29.50
C LYS A 415 12.91 46.70 -29.28
N ARG A 416 12.50 46.96 -28.03
CA ARG A 416 11.35 47.80 -27.66
C ARG A 416 11.81 49.12 -27.04
N GLN A 417 12.65 49.87 -27.75
CA GLN A 417 12.75 51.33 -27.56
C GLN A 417 11.73 52.04 -28.47
N PRO A 418 11.06 53.11 -28.01
CA PRO A 418 10.05 53.80 -28.79
C PRO A 418 10.68 54.76 -29.82
N LEU A 419 10.50 54.46 -31.11
CA LEU A 419 10.77 55.40 -32.20
C LEU A 419 9.63 56.42 -32.28
N TYR A 420 9.88 57.62 -31.75
CA TYR A 420 8.87 58.68 -31.60
C TYR A 420 8.85 59.59 -32.85
N THR A 421 8.25 59.11 -33.94
CA THR A 421 8.08 59.90 -35.18
C THR A 421 6.70 59.74 -35.81
N ASN A 422 5.94 60.84 -35.73
CA ASN A 422 4.75 61.25 -36.49
C ASN A 422 4.05 60.25 -37.46
N GLY A 423 2.79 59.97 -37.16
CA GLY A 423 1.70 60.38 -38.07
C GLY A 423 1.44 59.55 -39.33
N SER A 424 0.81 58.38 -39.18
CA SER A 424 -0.25 57.94 -40.09
C SER A 424 -1.13 56.87 -39.43
N ALA A 425 -2.43 56.89 -39.70
CA ALA A 425 -3.36 55.88 -39.19
C ALA A 425 -3.31 54.62 -40.07
N PHE A 426 -3.20 53.44 -39.47
CA PHE A 426 -3.38 52.17 -40.16
C PHE A 426 -4.27 51.25 -39.33
N HIS A 427 -5.22 50.59 -39.99
CA HIS A 427 -6.26 49.81 -39.31
C HIS A 427 -5.72 48.52 -38.69
N ASP A 428 -5.95 48.35 -37.38
CA ASP A 428 -6.00 47.02 -36.78
C ASP A 428 -7.19 46.24 -37.39
N LYS A 429 -6.88 45.23 -38.20
CA LYS A 429 -7.81 44.14 -38.50
C LYS A 429 -7.52 42.98 -37.55
N PRO A 430 -8.51 42.45 -36.80
CA PRO A 430 -8.28 41.34 -35.90
C PRO A 430 -7.82 40.10 -36.70
N LEU A 431 -6.66 39.56 -36.36
CA LEU A 431 -6.11 38.35 -36.94
C LEU A 431 -7.05 37.17 -36.67
N THR A 432 -7.66 36.64 -37.73
CA THR A 432 -8.64 35.55 -37.64
C THR A 432 -7.98 34.26 -37.19
N ILE A 433 -8.64 33.54 -36.27
CA ILE A 433 -8.15 32.26 -35.75
C ILE A 433 -8.25 31.19 -36.84
N ARG A 434 -7.19 31.01 -37.64
CA ARG A 434 -7.13 29.98 -38.70
C ARG A 434 -5.82 29.18 -38.82
N ASP A 435 -4.87 29.33 -37.90
CA ASP A 435 -3.66 28.49 -37.82
C ASP A 435 -3.90 27.15 -37.07
N ALA A 436 -4.86 26.36 -37.56
CA ALA A 436 -5.32 25.12 -36.92
C ALA A 436 -4.82 23.83 -37.59
N ARG A 437 -3.60 23.84 -38.19
CA ARG A 437 -2.89 22.61 -38.61
C ARG A 437 -1.40 22.78 -38.99
N LEU A 438 -0.58 23.33 -38.09
CA LEU A 438 0.89 23.21 -38.24
C LEU A 438 1.33 21.72 -38.17
N PRO A 439 2.20 21.24 -39.07
CA PRO A 439 2.73 19.88 -38.99
C PRO A 439 3.59 19.71 -37.74
N LYS A 440 3.66 18.49 -37.19
CA LYS A 440 4.54 18.18 -36.04
C LYS A 440 5.99 18.53 -36.40
N LYS A 441 6.52 19.61 -35.82
CA LYS A 441 7.91 20.05 -35.98
C LYS A 441 8.84 18.88 -35.65
N VAL A 442 9.66 18.47 -36.61
CA VAL A 442 10.66 17.41 -36.42
C VAL A 442 11.68 17.90 -35.38
N LYS A 443 11.80 17.18 -34.26
CA LYS A 443 12.78 17.49 -33.22
C LYS A 443 14.19 17.27 -33.77
N THR A 444 15.08 18.22 -33.50
CA THR A 444 16.51 18.09 -33.76
C THR A 444 17.14 17.06 -32.81
N ARG A 445 18.29 16.47 -33.20
CA ARG A 445 19.05 15.56 -32.33
C ARG A 445 19.42 16.22 -30.98
N TYR A 446 19.60 17.54 -30.97
CA TYR A 446 19.90 18.30 -29.76
C TYR A 446 18.69 18.44 -28.82
N GLU A 447 17.50 18.80 -29.36
CA GLU A 447 16.25 18.83 -28.57
C GLU A 447 15.95 17.44 -27.97
N VAL A 448 16.13 16.36 -28.74
CA VAL A 448 16.01 14.96 -28.27
C VAL A 448 17.00 14.63 -27.15
N PHE A 449 18.27 15.03 -27.28
CA PHE A 449 19.28 14.82 -26.24
C PHE A 449 18.94 15.57 -24.95
N CYS A 450 18.56 16.85 -25.03
CA CYS A 450 18.16 17.64 -23.87
C CYS A 450 16.94 17.04 -23.15
N GLU A 451 15.88 16.67 -23.87
CA GLU A 451 14.72 15.99 -23.27
C GLU A 451 15.11 14.67 -22.59
N THR A 452 15.98 13.87 -23.22
CA THR A 452 16.44 12.58 -22.67
C THR A 452 17.25 12.77 -21.40
N MET A 453 18.21 13.72 -21.38
CA MET A 453 19.01 13.99 -20.18
C MET A 453 18.17 14.58 -19.05
N MET A 454 17.19 15.44 -19.35
CA MET A 454 16.23 15.93 -18.36
C MET A 454 15.34 14.82 -17.80
N ALA A 455 14.89 13.87 -18.64
CA ALA A 455 14.13 12.71 -18.19
C ALA A 455 14.96 11.78 -17.29
N LEU A 456 16.23 11.51 -17.65
CA LEU A 456 17.15 10.71 -16.83
C LEU A 456 17.49 11.39 -15.50
N GLY A 457 17.75 12.71 -15.49
CA GLY A 457 18.00 13.47 -14.26
C GLY A 457 16.79 13.48 -13.33
N LYS A 458 15.57 13.68 -13.87
CA LYS A 458 14.32 13.56 -13.10
C LYS A 458 14.14 12.15 -12.53
N LEU A 459 14.40 11.11 -13.32
CA LEU A 459 14.33 9.73 -12.85
C LEU A 459 15.31 9.51 -11.69
N GLY A 460 16.54 10.02 -11.79
CA GLY A 460 17.55 9.96 -10.74
C GLY A 460 17.10 10.61 -9.42
N LEU A 461 16.51 11.81 -9.48
CA LEU A 461 15.96 12.48 -8.30
C LEU A 461 14.84 11.65 -7.64
N ILE A 462 13.96 11.06 -8.44
CA ILE A 462 12.85 10.22 -7.94
C ILE A 462 13.38 8.91 -7.34
N MET A 463 14.37 8.26 -7.97
CA MET A 463 15.02 7.07 -7.41
C MET A 463 15.75 7.36 -6.09
N GLY A 464 16.47 8.48 -6.00
CA GLY A 464 17.12 8.93 -4.76
C GLY A 464 16.12 9.22 -3.64
N TYR A 465 14.99 9.86 -3.97
CA TYR A 465 13.88 10.07 -3.04
C TYR A 465 13.26 8.76 -2.53
N PHE A 466 13.07 7.75 -3.40
CA PHE A 466 12.60 6.43 -2.97
C PHE A 466 13.60 5.71 -2.06
N VAL A 467 14.91 5.81 -2.33
CA VAL A 467 15.95 5.27 -1.44
C VAL A 467 15.90 5.94 -0.06
N LEU A 468 15.71 7.26 -0.02
CA LEU A 468 15.54 8.02 1.23
C LEU A 468 14.31 7.55 2.02
N CYS A 469 13.16 7.36 1.36
CA CYS A 469 11.92 6.93 2.02
C CYS A 469 11.93 5.47 2.50
N ASP A 470 12.44 4.55 1.68
CA ASP A 470 12.28 3.12 1.90
C ASP A 470 13.51 2.46 2.54
N ARG A 471 14.71 2.74 2.03
CA ARG A 471 15.96 2.07 2.46
C ARG A 471 16.61 2.69 3.69
N THR A 472 16.46 4.00 3.90
CA THR A 472 17.00 4.68 5.09
C THR A 472 15.95 4.79 6.21
N ASP A 473 16.41 5.09 7.41
CA ASP A 473 15.62 5.46 8.58
C ASP A 473 15.23 6.96 8.61
N PHE A 474 15.61 7.73 7.58
CA PHE A 474 15.50 9.19 7.52
C PHE A 474 14.08 9.71 7.76
N PHE A 475 13.09 9.04 7.18
CA PHE A 475 11.67 9.27 7.46
C PHE A 475 11.11 8.19 8.37
N LYS A 476 10.17 8.59 9.24
CA LYS A 476 9.53 7.72 10.22
C LYS A 476 8.61 6.69 9.54
N LYS A 477 8.46 5.52 10.16
CA LYS A 477 7.69 4.37 9.64
C LYS A 477 6.82 3.76 10.74
N GLU A 478 5.59 3.37 10.40
CA GLU A 478 4.66 2.69 11.32
C GLU A 478 4.16 1.38 10.69
N ASN A 479 3.89 0.35 11.51
CA ASN A 479 3.26 -0.88 11.07
C ASN A 479 1.82 -0.56 10.60
N LYS A 480 1.38 -1.19 9.49
CA LYS A 480 0.00 -1.06 9.02
C LYS A 480 -0.93 -2.05 9.71
N TYR A 481 -2.14 -1.60 10.05
CA TYR A 481 -3.20 -2.41 10.64
C TYR A 481 -4.49 -2.31 9.81
N TYR A 482 -5.33 -3.34 9.92
CA TYR A 482 -6.65 -3.37 9.29
C TYR A 482 -7.73 -2.81 10.23
N SER A 483 -8.66 -2.04 9.67
CA SER A 483 -9.92 -1.64 10.30
C SER A 483 -10.96 -1.42 9.20
N ASN A 484 -12.21 -1.84 9.45
CA ASN A 484 -13.32 -1.65 8.50
C ASN A 484 -13.50 -0.17 8.13
N VAL A 485 -13.39 0.75 9.11
CA VAL A 485 -13.54 2.19 8.88
C VAL A 485 -12.43 2.70 7.96
N ASN A 486 -11.17 2.34 8.26
CA ASN A 486 -10.00 2.76 7.48
C ASN A 486 -10.01 2.19 6.04
N PHE A 487 -10.63 1.04 5.81
CA PHE A 487 -10.77 0.43 4.49
C PHE A 487 -11.94 1.02 3.69
N PHE A 488 -13.15 1.02 4.25
CA PHE A 488 -14.35 1.39 3.49
C PHE A 488 -14.53 2.90 3.30
N VAL A 489 -14.18 3.76 4.27
CA VAL A 489 -14.40 5.21 4.14
C VAL A 489 -13.61 5.83 2.96
N PRO A 490 -12.30 5.55 2.77
CA PRO A 490 -11.57 6.05 1.61
C PRO A 490 -12.12 5.52 0.28
N LEU A 491 -12.58 4.27 0.23
CA LEU A 491 -13.19 3.69 -0.97
C LEU A 491 -14.50 4.41 -1.31
N THR A 492 -15.42 4.57 -0.36
CA THR A 492 -16.67 5.30 -0.56
C THR A 492 -16.41 6.72 -1.05
N TYR A 493 -15.44 7.43 -0.46
CA TYR A 493 -15.07 8.78 -0.90
C TYR A 493 -14.53 8.81 -2.34
N ILE A 494 -13.63 7.89 -2.70
CA ILE A 494 -13.08 7.76 -4.07
C ILE A 494 -14.20 7.42 -5.07
N PHE A 495 -15.13 6.54 -4.73
CA PHE A 495 -16.26 6.20 -5.61
C PHE A 495 -17.25 7.36 -5.79
N LEU A 496 -17.57 8.11 -4.73
CA LEU A 496 -18.40 9.32 -4.84
C LEU A 496 -17.76 10.36 -5.76
N ILE A 497 -16.47 10.65 -5.60
CA ILE A 497 -15.74 11.54 -6.50
C ILE A 497 -15.73 10.99 -7.94
N GLY A 498 -15.50 9.69 -8.12
CA GLY A 498 -15.53 9.05 -9.44
C GLY A 498 -16.87 9.22 -10.17
N LEU A 499 -18.00 9.17 -9.43
CA LEU A 499 -19.33 9.42 -9.96
C LEU A 499 -19.56 10.90 -10.31
N PHE A 500 -19.06 11.85 -9.51
CA PHE A 500 -19.11 13.27 -9.85
C PHE A 500 -18.33 13.59 -11.15
N PHE A 501 -17.11 13.05 -11.30
CA PHE A 501 -16.29 13.20 -12.51
C PHE A 501 -16.72 12.24 -13.65
N SER A 502 -18.02 12.03 -13.82
CA SER A 502 -18.57 11.15 -14.86
C SER A 502 -19.08 11.92 -16.09
N GLU A 503 -18.69 11.44 -17.27
CA GLU A 503 -18.90 12.03 -18.60
C GLU A 503 -19.35 10.94 -19.60
N ASN A 504 -19.83 11.36 -20.77
CA ASN A 504 -20.26 10.47 -21.86
C ASN A 504 -19.13 10.32 -22.89
N SER A 505 -18.81 9.09 -23.30
CA SER A 505 -17.94 8.86 -24.46
C SER A 505 -18.73 8.94 -25.77
N ASP A 506 -18.02 9.39 -26.82
CA ASP A 506 -18.42 9.27 -28.22
C ASP A 506 -18.35 7.81 -28.71
N GLN A 507 -17.62 6.94 -28.01
CA GLN A 507 -17.47 5.53 -28.36
C GLN A 507 -18.61 4.70 -27.76
N SER A 508 -19.44 4.08 -28.61
CA SER A 508 -20.54 3.18 -28.21
C SER A 508 -20.20 1.68 -28.22
N GLY A 509 -18.97 1.30 -28.59
CA GLY A 509 -18.55 -0.09 -28.67
C GLY A 509 -18.41 -0.81 -27.32
N LEU A 510 -18.68 -2.12 -27.31
CA LEU A 510 -18.41 -3.05 -26.23
C LEU A 510 -16.91 -3.08 -25.89
N LEU A 511 -16.59 -2.83 -24.61
CA LEU A 511 -15.22 -2.65 -24.10
C LEU A 511 -14.38 -1.69 -24.98
N HIS A 512 -14.95 -0.53 -25.32
CA HIS A 512 -14.20 0.57 -25.95
C HIS A 512 -13.17 1.17 -24.98
N ARG A 513 -12.27 2.03 -25.50
CA ARG A 513 -11.06 2.40 -24.76
C ARG A 513 -11.36 3.03 -23.40
N ASP A 514 -12.19 4.08 -23.39
CA ASP A 514 -12.42 4.89 -22.19
C ASP A 514 -13.02 4.05 -21.06
N GLN A 515 -13.97 3.16 -21.38
CA GLN A 515 -14.50 2.16 -20.44
C GLN A 515 -13.44 1.17 -19.92
N THR A 516 -12.47 0.74 -20.74
CA THR A 516 -11.40 -0.16 -20.26
C THR A 516 -10.33 0.55 -19.42
N ASP A 517 -10.07 1.84 -19.67
CA ASP A 517 -9.18 2.65 -18.82
C ASP A 517 -9.91 3.06 -17.52
N ASP A 518 -11.22 3.37 -17.58
CA ASP A 518 -12.13 3.55 -16.43
C ASP A 518 -12.15 2.32 -15.51
N TRP A 519 -12.32 1.11 -16.08
CA TRP A 519 -12.30 -0.14 -15.32
C TRP A 519 -10.95 -0.36 -14.61
N LYS A 520 -9.82 -0.18 -15.30
CA LYS A 520 -8.48 -0.25 -14.66
C LYS A 520 -8.32 0.76 -13.54
N GLY A 521 -8.86 1.98 -13.70
CA GLY A 521 -8.73 3.06 -12.73
C GLY A 521 -9.37 2.77 -11.37
N TRP A 522 -10.65 2.38 -11.36
CA TRP A 522 -11.30 2.06 -10.09
C TRP A 522 -10.71 0.80 -9.45
N MET A 523 -10.35 -0.21 -10.25
CA MET A 523 -9.66 -1.40 -9.73
C MET A 523 -8.32 -1.03 -9.09
N GLN A 524 -7.55 -0.13 -9.72
CA GLN A 524 -6.29 0.35 -9.18
C GLN A 524 -6.50 1.03 -7.82
N PHE A 525 -7.49 1.92 -7.67
CA PHE A 525 -7.78 2.53 -6.36
C PHE A 525 -8.16 1.53 -5.27
N VAL A 526 -8.96 0.50 -5.58
CA VAL A 526 -9.28 -0.57 -4.62
C VAL A 526 -8.02 -1.36 -4.22
N ILE A 527 -7.18 -1.72 -5.20
CA ILE A 527 -5.90 -2.41 -4.98
C ILE A 527 -4.94 -1.58 -4.12
N LEU A 528 -4.92 -0.26 -4.27
CA LEU A 528 -4.08 0.65 -3.49
C LEU A 528 -4.50 0.73 -2.02
N VAL A 529 -5.79 1.00 -1.75
CA VAL A 529 -6.30 1.06 -0.36
C VAL A 529 -6.08 -0.28 0.35
N TYR A 530 -6.33 -1.41 -0.33
CA TYR A 530 -6.08 -2.76 0.17
C TYR A 530 -4.64 -2.99 0.65
N HIS A 531 -3.62 -2.52 -0.08
CA HIS A 531 -2.21 -2.67 0.33
C HIS A 531 -1.83 -1.74 1.49
N PHE A 532 -2.40 -0.54 1.53
CA PHE A 532 -2.18 0.47 2.58
C PHE A 532 -2.78 0.02 3.92
N THR A 533 -4.03 -0.45 3.94
CA THR A 533 -4.77 -0.80 5.17
C THR A 533 -4.63 -2.27 5.59
N ALA A 534 -3.62 -3.00 5.09
CA ALA A 534 -3.44 -4.44 5.37
C ALA A 534 -4.69 -5.33 5.10
N GLY A 535 -5.47 -5.01 4.06
CA GLY A 535 -6.72 -5.74 3.71
C GLY A 535 -6.50 -7.21 3.33
N SER A 536 -5.24 -7.63 3.11
CA SER A 536 -4.81 -9.01 2.88
C SER A 536 -5.06 -9.96 4.06
N THR A 537 -5.35 -9.41 5.24
CA THR A 537 -5.74 -10.13 6.47
C THR A 537 -7.18 -10.66 6.41
N GLN A 538 -8.07 -10.00 5.66
CA GLN A 538 -9.49 -10.38 5.57
C GLN A 538 -9.73 -11.23 4.32
N LEU A 539 -10.17 -12.48 4.50
CA LEU A 539 -10.30 -13.44 3.41
C LEU A 539 -11.28 -13.00 2.30
N PRO A 540 -12.50 -12.49 2.58
CA PRO A 540 -13.40 -12.04 1.54
C PRO A 540 -12.84 -10.87 0.72
N ILE A 541 -12.17 -9.91 1.38
CA ILE A 541 -11.53 -8.76 0.71
C ILE A 541 -10.38 -9.23 -0.18
N TYR A 542 -9.52 -10.12 0.33
CA TYR A 542 -8.44 -10.74 -0.45
C TYR A 542 -8.98 -11.45 -1.71
N MET A 543 -10.07 -12.20 -1.60
CA MET A 543 -10.67 -12.92 -2.73
C MET A 543 -11.38 -12.00 -3.74
N HIS A 544 -11.94 -10.87 -3.32
CA HIS A 544 -12.47 -9.85 -4.24
C HIS A 544 -11.34 -9.11 -4.95
N VAL A 545 -10.29 -8.70 -4.23
CA VAL A 545 -9.11 -8.05 -4.81
C VAL A 545 -8.40 -8.99 -5.80
N ARG A 546 -8.39 -10.31 -5.55
CA ARG A 546 -7.88 -11.31 -6.52
C ARG A 546 -8.66 -11.26 -7.84
N THR A 547 -9.99 -11.15 -7.80
CA THR A 547 -10.83 -10.98 -9.00
C THR A 547 -10.46 -9.71 -9.77
N LEU A 548 -10.03 -8.63 -9.11
CA LEU A 548 -9.57 -7.41 -9.79
C LEU A 548 -8.21 -7.63 -10.50
N VAL A 549 -7.29 -8.39 -9.89
CA VAL A 549 -6.01 -8.76 -10.55
C VAL A 549 -6.27 -9.66 -11.77
N SER A 550 -7.13 -10.66 -11.63
CA SER A 550 -7.57 -11.50 -12.76
C SER A 550 -8.31 -10.69 -13.84
N SER A 551 -9.11 -9.69 -13.46
CA SER A 551 -9.77 -8.77 -14.40
C SER A 551 -8.77 -7.91 -15.17
N TYR A 552 -7.70 -7.43 -14.52
CA TYR A 552 -6.61 -6.70 -15.18
C TYR A 552 -5.88 -7.59 -16.19
N LEU A 553 -5.60 -8.86 -15.83
CA LEU A 553 -4.98 -9.83 -16.73
C LEU A 553 -5.90 -10.21 -17.90
N PHE A 554 -7.21 -10.35 -17.67
CA PHE A 554 -8.22 -10.51 -18.72
C PHE A 554 -8.22 -9.31 -19.69
N LEU A 555 -8.22 -8.08 -19.17
CA LEU A 555 -8.12 -6.87 -19.99
C LEU A 555 -6.81 -6.78 -20.77
N ASN A 556 -5.70 -7.27 -20.21
CA ASN A 556 -4.41 -7.35 -20.90
C ASN A 556 -4.48 -8.33 -22.09
N GLY A 557 -5.04 -9.53 -21.88
CA GLY A 557 -5.26 -10.53 -22.93
C GLY A 557 -6.20 -10.01 -24.04
N TYR A 558 -7.35 -9.43 -23.66
CA TYR A 558 -8.31 -8.82 -24.58
C TYR A 558 -7.69 -7.70 -25.40
N ALA A 559 -7.05 -6.71 -24.76
CA ALA A 559 -6.53 -5.53 -25.45
C ALA A 559 -5.37 -5.87 -26.41
N HIS A 560 -4.48 -6.79 -26.03
CA HIS A 560 -3.40 -7.23 -26.92
C HIS A 560 -3.93 -8.14 -28.04
N PHE A 561 -4.85 -9.05 -27.76
CA PHE A 561 -5.52 -9.85 -28.80
C PHE A 561 -6.20 -8.98 -29.86
N MET A 562 -7.09 -8.07 -29.44
CA MET A 562 -7.83 -7.18 -30.34
C MET A 562 -6.90 -6.27 -31.15
N TYR A 563 -5.78 -5.82 -30.56
CA TYR A 563 -4.77 -5.07 -31.30
C TYR A 563 -4.13 -5.91 -32.42
N PHE A 564 -3.67 -7.13 -32.14
CA PHE A 564 -3.06 -7.99 -33.16
C PHE A 564 -4.08 -8.48 -34.21
N TRP A 565 -5.32 -8.79 -33.80
CA TRP A 565 -6.40 -9.19 -34.70
C TRP A 565 -6.76 -8.08 -35.70
N ASN A 566 -7.02 -6.86 -35.22
CA ASN A 566 -7.49 -5.74 -36.04
C ASN A 566 -6.37 -5.01 -36.81
N LYS A 567 -5.11 -5.07 -36.35
CA LYS A 567 -3.99 -4.32 -36.97
C LYS A 567 -2.92 -5.18 -37.65
N ALA A 568 -2.86 -6.48 -37.37
CA ALA A 568 -1.83 -7.39 -37.90
C ALA A 568 -0.36 -6.97 -37.68
N ASP A 569 -0.10 -5.97 -36.82
CA ASP A 569 1.25 -5.48 -36.49
C ASP A 569 1.95 -6.45 -35.51
N ILE A 570 2.71 -7.38 -36.09
CA ILE A 570 3.56 -8.33 -35.39
C ILE A 570 5.04 -7.93 -35.60
N SER A 571 5.34 -6.62 -35.49
CA SER A 571 6.71 -6.11 -35.63
C SER A 571 7.54 -6.31 -34.37
N ALA A 572 8.83 -6.63 -34.54
CA ALA A 572 9.78 -6.71 -33.43
C ALA A 572 9.91 -5.37 -32.69
N TYR A 573 9.77 -4.25 -33.40
CA TYR A 573 9.67 -2.91 -32.79
C TYR A 573 8.53 -2.84 -31.77
N ARG A 574 7.32 -3.29 -32.14
CA ARG A 574 6.15 -3.27 -31.26
C ARG A 574 6.33 -4.15 -30.03
N PHE A 575 6.96 -5.31 -30.19
CA PHE A 575 7.34 -6.19 -29.08
C PHE A 575 8.27 -5.49 -28.08
N PHE A 576 9.43 -4.99 -28.55
CA PHE A 576 10.41 -4.34 -27.68
C PHE A 576 9.87 -3.04 -27.05
N GLN A 577 9.08 -2.25 -27.76
CA GLN A 577 8.44 -1.05 -27.23
C GLN A 577 7.54 -1.37 -26.02
N ILE A 578 6.71 -2.41 -26.11
CA ILE A 578 5.80 -2.81 -25.02
C ILE A 578 6.59 -3.36 -23.84
N VAL A 579 7.51 -4.30 -24.09
CA VAL A 579 8.34 -4.92 -23.03
C VAL A 579 9.17 -3.84 -22.31
N PHE A 580 9.89 -2.99 -23.04
CA PHE A 580 10.71 -1.94 -22.42
C PHE A 580 9.86 -0.97 -21.60
N ARG A 581 8.71 -0.49 -22.12
CA ARG A 581 7.83 0.43 -21.39
C ARG A 581 7.29 -0.19 -20.09
N MET A 582 6.89 -1.46 -20.10
CA MET A 582 6.39 -2.14 -18.90
C MET A 582 7.48 -2.33 -17.84
N ASN A 583 8.74 -2.52 -18.26
CA ASN A 583 9.81 -2.98 -17.39
C ASN A 583 10.78 -1.90 -16.90
N LEU A 584 10.92 -0.78 -17.60
CA LEU A 584 11.92 0.27 -17.32
C LEU A 584 11.92 0.73 -15.85
N LEU A 585 10.76 1.04 -15.28
CA LEU A 585 10.66 1.51 -13.89
C LEU A 585 11.12 0.45 -12.89
N VAL A 586 10.64 -0.78 -13.05
CA VAL A 586 11.00 -1.91 -12.17
C VAL A 586 12.49 -2.21 -12.29
N PHE A 587 13.04 -2.19 -13.51
CA PHE A 587 14.46 -2.39 -13.76
C PHE A 587 15.33 -1.41 -12.96
N CYS A 588 15.00 -0.11 -12.98
CA CYS A 588 15.68 0.89 -12.15
C CYS A 588 15.51 0.61 -10.66
N LEU A 589 14.29 0.28 -10.20
CA LEU A 589 14.02 -0.01 -8.79
C LEU A 589 14.78 -1.23 -8.26
N CYS A 590 14.95 -2.29 -9.06
CA CYS A 590 15.77 -3.45 -8.69
C CYS A 590 17.22 -3.06 -8.39
N ILE A 591 17.77 -2.08 -9.12
CA ILE A 591 19.13 -1.57 -8.89
C ILE A 591 19.16 -0.70 -7.63
N PHE A 592 18.31 0.32 -7.55
CA PHE A 592 18.35 1.30 -6.45
C PHE A 592 17.95 0.72 -5.09
N MET A 593 17.04 -0.25 -5.04
CA MET A 593 16.56 -0.85 -3.80
C MET A 593 17.36 -2.08 -3.34
N ASN A 594 18.30 -2.59 -4.16
CA ASN A 594 18.95 -3.89 -3.94
C ASN A 594 17.93 -5.02 -3.67
N ARG A 595 16.99 -5.21 -4.60
CA ARG A 595 15.93 -6.22 -4.53
C ARG A 595 15.75 -6.91 -5.89
N GLN A 596 15.54 -8.22 -5.86
CA GLN A 596 15.39 -9.07 -7.05
C GLN A 596 14.09 -8.77 -7.81
N TYR A 597 14.09 -9.02 -9.12
CA TYR A 597 13.00 -8.67 -10.03
C TYR A 597 11.62 -9.24 -9.64
N GLN A 598 11.57 -10.44 -9.04
CA GLN A 598 10.33 -11.05 -8.55
C GLN A 598 9.66 -10.31 -7.38
N PHE A 599 10.36 -9.40 -6.68
CA PHE A 599 9.74 -8.58 -5.62
C PHE A 599 8.57 -7.73 -6.17
N TYR A 600 8.68 -7.27 -7.42
CA TYR A 600 7.64 -6.50 -8.12
C TYR A 600 6.75 -7.41 -9.00
N TYR A 601 6.46 -8.64 -8.53
CA TYR A 601 5.92 -9.81 -9.26
C TYR A 601 4.87 -9.56 -10.37
N PHE A 602 4.03 -8.53 -10.23
CA PHE A 602 3.00 -8.15 -11.18
C PHE A 602 3.57 -7.78 -12.56
N VAL A 603 4.73 -7.13 -12.62
CA VAL A 603 5.38 -6.75 -13.88
C VAL A 603 6.02 -7.94 -14.62
N PRO A 604 6.76 -8.85 -13.95
CA PRO A 604 7.09 -10.16 -14.50
C PRO A 604 5.87 -10.91 -15.05
N LEU A 605 4.77 -10.93 -14.30
CA LEU A 605 3.55 -11.66 -14.65
C LEU A 605 2.88 -11.08 -15.91
N VAL A 606 2.63 -9.76 -15.96
CA VAL A 606 2.04 -9.09 -17.13
C VAL A 606 2.97 -9.19 -18.36
N THR A 607 4.29 -9.08 -18.17
CA THR A 607 5.27 -9.23 -19.26
C THR A 607 5.28 -10.65 -19.82
N PHE A 608 5.29 -11.67 -18.97
CA PHE A 608 5.17 -13.08 -19.37
C PHE A 608 3.91 -13.31 -20.20
N TRP A 609 2.76 -12.83 -19.72
CA TRP A 609 1.49 -13.01 -20.41
C TRP A 609 1.38 -12.22 -21.72
N PHE A 610 2.02 -11.04 -21.82
CA PHE A 610 2.19 -10.35 -23.10
C PHE A 610 3.02 -11.19 -24.08
N ILE A 611 4.12 -11.80 -23.64
CA ILE A 611 4.95 -12.68 -24.49
C ILE A 611 4.14 -13.89 -24.99
N VAL A 612 3.36 -14.57 -24.11
CA VAL A 612 2.47 -15.67 -24.51
C VAL A 612 1.43 -15.20 -25.54
N THR A 613 0.81 -14.03 -25.33
CA THR A 613 -0.17 -13.45 -26.26
C THR A 613 0.47 -13.15 -27.62
N TYR A 614 1.66 -12.52 -27.63
CA TYR A 614 2.41 -12.20 -28.84
C TYR A 614 2.81 -13.45 -29.61
N LEU A 615 3.39 -14.47 -28.94
CA LEU A 615 3.78 -15.73 -29.57
C LEU A 615 2.59 -16.46 -30.19
N THR A 616 1.44 -16.49 -29.51
CA THR A 616 0.20 -17.10 -30.01
C THR A 616 -0.25 -16.48 -31.34
N MET A 617 -0.10 -15.16 -31.50
CA MET A 617 -0.43 -14.47 -32.75
C MET A 617 0.68 -14.57 -33.81
N ALA A 618 1.95 -14.55 -33.39
CA ALA A 618 3.13 -14.50 -34.26
C ALA A 618 3.47 -15.84 -34.93
N LEU A 619 3.28 -16.96 -34.23
CA LEU A 619 3.53 -18.31 -34.73
C LEU A 619 2.62 -18.64 -35.93
N PRO A 620 3.12 -19.36 -36.96
CA PRO A 620 2.28 -19.83 -38.06
C PRO A 620 1.15 -20.76 -37.59
N PRO A 621 -0.02 -20.79 -38.27
CA PRO A 621 -0.45 -19.83 -39.28
C PRO A 621 -0.75 -18.46 -38.65
N ARG A 622 -0.30 -17.38 -39.28
CA ARG A 622 -0.62 -16.01 -38.83
C ARG A 622 -2.06 -15.70 -39.22
N VAL A 623 -2.85 -15.20 -38.27
CA VAL A 623 -4.26 -14.84 -38.48
C VAL A 623 -4.50 -13.41 -38.00
N SER A 624 -5.30 -12.70 -38.78
CA SER A 624 -5.83 -11.36 -38.51
C SER A 624 -7.26 -11.27 -39.05
N GLU A 625 -7.97 -10.21 -38.72
CA GLU A 625 -9.32 -9.93 -39.21
C GLU A 625 -9.42 -10.02 -40.74
N ALA A 626 -8.55 -9.30 -41.47
CA ALA A 626 -8.50 -9.32 -42.93
C ALA A 626 -8.17 -10.71 -43.50
N SER A 627 -7.36 -11.50 -42.80
CA SER A 627 -6.99 -12.86 -43.22
C SER A 627 -8.10 -13.89 -42.94
N ALA A 628 -8.90 -13.67 -41.90
CA ALA A 628 -10.09 -14.48 -41.61
C ALA A 628 -11.33 -14.04 -42.42
N ALA A 629 -11.29 -12.83 -43.00
CA ALA A 629 -12.26 -12.40 -44.02
C ALA A 629 -12.03 -13.12 -45.36
N THR A 630 -10.77 -13.32 -45.77
CA THR A 630 -10.44 -14.04 -47.03
C THR A 630 -10.43 -15.56 -46.89
N ASN A 631 -10.12 -16.13 -45.72
CA ASN A 631 -10.14 -17.58 -45.49
C ASN A 631 -10.84 -17.94 -44.17
N SER A 632 -12.03 -18.54 -44.27
CA SER A 632 -12.83 -18.98 -43.11
C SER A 632 -12.14 -20.04 -42.25
N ARG A 633 -11.21 -20.84 -42.80
CA ARG A 633 -10.42 -21.82 -42.02
C ARG A 633 -9.57 -21.16 -40.93
N HIS A 634 -9.28 -19.86 -41.06
CA HIS A 634 -8.46 -19.15 -40.07
C HIS A 634 -9.16 -18.94 -38.72
N TYR A 635 -10.50 -18.98 -38.66
CA TYR A 635 -11.22 -19.06 -37.37
C TYR A 635 -10.92 -20.38 -36.66
N VAL A 636 -10.90 -21.51 -37.39
CA VAL A 636 -10.56 -22.84 -36.84
C VAL A 636 -9.12 -22.88 -36.36
N TYR A 637 -8.18 -22.31 -37.11
CA TYR A 637 -6.77 -22.21 -36.69
C TYR A 637 -6.59 -21.42 -35.39
N MET A 638 -7.41 -20.40 -35.11
CA MET A 638 -7.37 -19.70 -33.83
C MET A 638 -7.95 -20.53 -32.67
N ILE A 639 -9.01 -21.30 -32.90
CA ILE A 639 -9.55 -22.22 -31.89
C ILE A 639 -8.49 -23.28 -31.54
N ILE A 640 -7.80 -23.86 -32.53
CA ILE A 640 -6.68 -24.79 -32.32
C ILE A 640 -5.56 -24.12 -31.50
N LYS A 641 -5.18 -22.87 -31.82
CA LYS A 641 -4.19 -22.11 -31.04
C LYS A 641 -4.62 -21.91 -29.58
N PHE A 642 -5.87 -21.58 -29.31
CA PHE A 642 -6.37 -21.45 -27.93
C PHE A 642 -6.34 -22.79 -27.17
N ILE A 643 -6.69 -23.90 -27.82
CA ILE A 643 -6.60 -25.25 -27.23
C ILE A 643 -5.13 -25.62 -26.92
N LEU A 644 -4.19 -25.33 -27.82
CA LEU A 644 -2.76 -25.57 -27.59
C LEU A 644 -2.21 -24.73 -26.42
N VAL A 645 -2.61 -23.46 -26.31
CA VAL A 645 -2.23 -22.60 -25.17
C VAL A 645 -2.87 -23.08 -23.87
N PHE A 646 -4.14 -23.50 -23.88
CA PHE A 646 -4.79 -24.11 -22.71
C PHE A 646 -4.07 -25.38 -22.25
N GLY A 647 -3.72 -26.27 -23.18
CA GLY A 647 -2.96 -27.48 -22.90
C GLY A 647 -1.58 -27.16 -22.30
N LEU A 648 -0.83 -26.21 -22.87
CA LEU A 648 0.46 -25.78 -22.34
C LEU A 648 0.36 -25.23 -20.90
N ILE A 649 -0.63 -24.36 -20.63
CA ILE A 649 -0.89 -23.84 -19.28
C ILE A 649 -1.23 -24.97 -18.31
N THR A 650 -2.07 -25.92 -18.73
CA THR A 650 -2.50 -27.05 -17.89
C THR A 650 -1.32 -27.98 -17.56
N THR A 651 -0.48 -28.31 -18.54
CA THR A 651 0.75 -29.09 -18.33
C THR A 651 1.74 -28.40 -17.40
N LEU A 652 1.93 -27.07 -17.55
CA LEU A 652 2.77 -26.26 -16.67
C LEU A 652 2.23 -26.15 -15.23
N TYR A 653 0.91 -26.27 -15.03
CA TYR A 653 0.27 -26.28 -13.72
C TYR A 653 0.36 -27.65 -13.03
N ILE A 654 0.13 -28.75 -13.77
CA ILE A 654 0.16 -30.12 -13.25
C ILE A 654 1.60 -30.57 -12.94
N SER A 655 2.59 -30.18 -13.75
CA SER A 655 3.99 -30.56 -13.55
C SER A 655 4.85 -29.41 -13.03
N GLU A 656 4.90 -29.26 -11.70
CA GLU A 656 5.81 -28.30 -11.03
C GLU A 656 7.29 -28.59 -11.35
N ASP A 657 7.66 -29.86 -11.61
CA ASP A 657 9.00 -30.21 -12.10
C ASP A 657 9.30 -29.66 -13.50
N PHE A 658 8.34 -29.73 -14.43
CA PHE A 658 8.52 -29.18 -15.77
C PHE A 658 8.56 -27.64 -15.73
N PHE A 659 7.69 -27.02 -14.93
CA PHE A 659 7.72 -25.59 -14.64
C PHE A 659 9.08 -25.16 -14.07
N ARG A 660 9.56 -25.86 -13.02
CA ARG A 660 10.86 -25.59 -12.39
C ARG A 660 12.00 -25.73 -13.39
N ARG A 661 12.02 -26.78 -14.21
CA ARG A 661 13.04 -26.97 -15.25
C ARG A 661 13.05 -25.81 -16.26
N ILE A 662 11.89 -25.39 -16.77
CA ILE A 662 11.79 -24.29 -17.75
C ILE A 662 12.29 -22.97 -17.16
N PHE A 663 11.76 -22.56 -16.01
CA PHE A 663 12.02 -21.23 -15.46
C PHE A 663 13.34 -21.13 -14.68
N MET A 664 13.97 -22.25 -14.30
CA MET A 664 15.31 -22.27 -13.68
C MET A 664 16.46 -22.44 -14.68
N MET A 665 16.21 -22.55 -15.99
CA MET A 665 17.26 -22.57 -17.01
C MET A 665 18.04 -21.24 -17.06
N LYS A 666 19.37 -21.31 -17.20
CA LYS A 666 20.20 -20.15 -17.52
C LYS A 666 19.98 -19.77 -19.00
N PRO A 667 19.99 -18.47 -19.36
CA PRO A 667 20.33 -17.31 -18.52
C PRO A 667 19.16 -16.71 -17.72
N TRP A 668 17.90 -17.01 -18.05
CA TRP A 668 16.74 -16.28 -17.51
C TRP A 668 16.36 -16.63 -16.05
N ALA A 669 16.95 -17.66 -15.45
CA ALA A 669 16.67 -18.08 -14.08
C ALA A 669 16.67 -16.94 -13.04
N ALA A 670 17.58 -15.97 -13.14
CA ALA A 670 17.66 -14.82 -12.23
C ALA A 670 16.43 -13.89 -12.30
N LEU A 671 15.62 -13.96 -13.37
CA LEU A 671 14.38 -13.20 -13.50
C LEU A 671 13.19 -13.84 -12.77
N PHE A 672 13.29 -15.12 -12.38
CA PHE A 672 12.17 -15.92 -11.86
C PHE A 672 12.39 -16.48 -10.44
N ARG A 673 13.53 -16.16 -9.81
CA ARG A 673 13.85 -16.53 -8.43
C ARG A 673 13.59 -15.40 -7.43
N LEU A 674 13.31 -15.78 -6.19
CA LEU A 674 13.36 -14.92 -5.01
C LEU A 674 14.14 -15.67 -3.92
N GLY A 675 15.31 -15.13 -3.54
CA GLY A 675 16.38 -15.95 -2.96
C GLY A 675 16.77 -17.07 -3.93
N ASP A 676 16.99 -18.27 -3.42
CA ASP A 676 17.24 -19.48 -4.23
C ASP A 676 15.96 -20.15 -4.76
N ASN A 677 14.78 -19.62 -4.41
CA ASN A 677 13.51 -20.33 -4.57
C ASN A 677 12.64 -19.78 -5.72
N ILE A 678 11.87 -20.66 -6.35
CA ILE A 678 10.91 -20.36 -7.42
C ILE A 678 9.44 -20.45 -6.97
N HIS A 679 9.15 -20.99 -5.78
CA HIS A 679 7.76 -21.19 -5.33
C HIS A 679 6.94 -19.89 -5.36
N GLU A 680 7.54 -18.72 -5.11
CA GLU A 680 6.83 -17.43 -5.21
C GLU A 680 6.39 -17.14 -6.66
N TRP A 681 7.26 -17.34 -7.66
CA TRP A 681 6.87 -17.19 -9.08
C TRP A 681 5.80 -18.20 -9.48
N PHE A 682 5.96 -19.48 -9.11
CA PHE A 682 4.96 -20.52 -9.38
C PHE A 682 3.61 -20.21 -8.71
N PHE A 683 3.63 -19.72 -7.46
CA PHE A 683 2.45 -19.30 -6.71
C PHE A 683 1.75 -18.10 -7.36
N ARG A 684 2.48 -17.05 -7.74
CA ARG A 684 1.89 -15.87 -8.40
C ARG A 684 1.36 -16.18 -9.79
N TRP A 685 2.04 -17.07 -10.53
CA TRP A 685 1.63 -17.52 -11.86
C TRP A 685 0.37 -18.40 -11.80
N LYS A 686 0.31 -19.40 -10.90
CA LYS A 686 -0.77 -20.39 -10.91
C LYS A 686 -2.14 -19.81 -10.55
N LEU A 687 -2.21 -18.76 -9.74
CA LEU A 687 -3.47 -18.17 -9.24
C LEU A 687 -4.40 -17.67 -10.36
N ASP A 688 -3.89 -16.97 -11.37
CA ASP A 688 -4.69 -16.40 -12.47
C ASP A 688 -4.41 -17.11 -13.81
N ARG A 689 -4.01 -18.40 -13.76
CA ARG A 689 -3.42 -19.13 -14.89
C ARG A 689 -4.23 -19.13 -16.19
N TYR A 690 -5.55 -18.94 -16.13
CA TYR A 690 -6.42 -18.91 -17.32
C TYR A 690 -6.93 -17.51 -17.71
N SER A 691 -6.80 -16.50 -16.86
CA SER A 691 -7.52 -15.22 -16.99
C SER A 691 -7.14 -14.43 -18.25
N VAL A 692 -5.88 -14.54 -18.70
CA VAL A 692 -5.40 -13.92 -19.95
C VAL A 692 -5.96 -14.64 -21.18
N LEU A 693 -5.97 -15.97 -21.18
CA LEU A 693 -6.55 -16.77 -22.26
C LEU A 693 -8.06 -16.53 -22.37
N GLN A 694 -8.77 -16.42 -21.24
CA GLN A 694 -10.18 -16.00 -21.19
C GLN A 694 -10.38 -14.65 -21.88
N GLY A 695 -9.49 -13.67 -21.65
CA GLY A 695 -9.53 -12.36 -22.33
C GLY A 695 -9.28 -12.45 -23.84
N MET A 696 -8.35 -13.31 -24.28
CA MET A 696 -8.09 -13.55 -25.72
C MET A 696 -9.29 -14.23 -26.41
N VAL A 697 -9.87 -15.27 -25.77
CA VAL A 697 -11.06 -15.97 -26.27
C VAL A 697 -12.27 -15.04 -26.29
N PHE A 698 -12.48 -14.21 -25.27
CA PHE A 698 -13.54 -13.20 -25.26
C PHE A 698 -13.36 -12.18 -26.40
N GLY A 699 -12.13 -11.71 -26.64
CA GLY A 699 -11.83 -10.83 -27.79
C GLY A 699 -12.18 -11.48 -29.13
N PHE A 700 -11.85 -12.76 -29.32
CA PHE A 700 -12.20 -13.52 -30.52
C PHE A 700 -13.71 -13.69 -30.68
N LEU A 701 -14.44 -14.02 -29.60
CA LEU A 701 -15.90 -14.11 -29.60
C LEU A 701 -16.55 -12.76 -29.93
N VAL A 702 -16.06 -11.65 -29.36
CA VAL A 702 -16.52 -10.29 -29.66
C VAL A 702 -16.27 -9.91 -31.12
N ALA A 703 -15.10 -10.24 -31.68
CA ALA A 703 -14.80 -9.99 -33.09
C ALA A 703 -15.67 -10.84 -34.04
N TYR A 704 -15.91 -12.11 -33.70
CA TYR A 704 -16.81 -13.00 -34.44
C TYR A 704 -18.26 -12.51 -34.38
N ALA A 705 -18.75 -12.12 -33.20
CA ALA A 705 -20.10 -11.61 -32.98
C ALA A 705 -20.36 -10.28 -33.70
N ARG A 706 -19.38 -9.35 -33.72
CA ARG A 706 -19.43 -8.12 -34.53
C ARG A 706 -19.62 -8.42 -36.02
N LYS A 707 -18.86 -9.37 -36.57
CA LYS A 707 -18.97 -9.76 -37.99
C LYS A 707 -20.35 -10.30 -38.38
N HIS A 708 -21.03 -10.99 -37.46
CA HIS A 708 -22.33 -11.61 -37.70
C HIS A 708 -23.52 -10.77 -37.18
N GLY A 709 -23.29 -9.52 -36.75
CA GLY A 709 -24.36 -8.62 -36.30
C GLY A 709 -25.09 -9.07 -35.02
N TRP A 710 -24.46 -9.87 -34.16
CA TRP A 710 -25.12 -10.46 -32.98
C TRP A 710 -25.49 -9.46 -31.88
N PHE A 711 -24.96 -8.23 -31.94
CA PHE A 711 -25.28 -7.16 -30.98
C PHE A 711 -25.18 -5.77 -31.60
N ASN A 712 -25.94 -4.82 -31.06
CA ASN A 712 -26.06 -3.46 -31.55
C ASN A 712 -25.12 -2.51 -30.79
N GLU A 713 -24.15 -1.92 -31.49
CA GLU A 713 -23.21 -0.92 -30.95
C GLU A 713 -23.66 0.52 -31.24
N GLY A 714 -24.97 0.74 -31.46
CA GLY A 714 -25.57 2.06 -31.68
C GLY A 714 -25.47 3.00 -30.46
N MET A 715 -25.49 4.31 -30.70
CA MET A 715 -25.24 5.34 -29.68
C MET A 715 -26.32 5.48 -28.59
N SER A 716 -27.54 5.00 -28.86
CA SER A 716 -28.69 5.02 -27.96
C SER A 716 -29.34 3.64 -27.75
N GLN A 717 -28.90 2.62 -28.48
CA GLN A 717 -29.48 1.27 -28.43
C GLN A 717 -28.81 0.41 -27.36
N ASN A 718 -29.57 -0.52 -26.78
CA ASN A 718 -29.05 -1.58 -25.92
C ASN A 718 -28.23 -2.59 -26.76
N LEU A 719 -27.30 -3.29 -26.10
CA LEU A 719 -26.41 -4.26 -26.75
C LEU A 719 -27.20 -5.39 -27.42
N PHE A 720 -28.29 -5.84 -26.81
CA PHE A 720 -29.22 -6.81 -27.38
C PHE A 720 -30.67 -6.31 -27.28
N ASN A 721 -31.58 -6.98 -27.96
CA ASN A 721 -33.02 -6.81 -27.78
C ASN A 721 -33.42 -7.08 -26.30
N PHE A 722 -34.60 -6.62 -25.88
CA PHE A 722 -35.02 -6.62 -24.47
C PHE A 722 -34.92 -8.00 -23.79
N ARG A 723 -35.49 -9.05 -24.38
CA ARG A 723 -35.50 -10.41 -23.76
C ARG A 723 -34.08 -10.96 -23.55
N PRO A 724 -33.18 -11.04 -24.56
CA PRO A 724 -31.78 -11.42 -24.32
C PRO A 724 -31.04 -10.52 -23.32
N SER A 725 -31.27 -9.20 -23.36
CA SER A 725 -30.66 -8.25 -22.42
C SER A 725 -30.99 -8.59 -20.97
N MET A 726 -32.23 -8.98 -20.66
CA MET A 726 -32.62 -9.38 -19.30
C MET A 726 -31.97 -10.70 -18.86
N PHE A 727 -31.88 -11.71 -19.74
CA PHE A 727 -31.17 -12.96 -19.41
C PHE A 727 -29.66 -12.75 -19.18
N VAL A 728 -29.01 -11.94 -20.01
CA VAL A 728 -27.59 -11.59 -19.87
C VAL A 728 -27.35 -10.77 -18.59
N LEU A 729 -28.25 -9.85 -18.25
CA LEU A 729 -28.18 -9.05 -17.03
C LEU A 729 -28.38 -9.91 -15.77
N ALA A 730 -29.38 -10.78 -15.75
CA ALA A 730 -29.65 -11.70 -14.64
C ALA A 730 -28.48 -12.69 -14.43
N GLY A 731 -27.98 -13.31 -15.51
CA GLY A 731 -26.78 -14.15 -15.45
C GLY A 731 -25.54 -13.40 -14.96
N GLY A 732 -25.41 -12.11 -15.32
CA GLY A 732 -24.34 -11.25 -14.83
C GLY A 732 -24.41 -10.95 -13.34
N PHE A 733 -25.60 -10.68 -12.81
CA PHE A 733 -25.81 -10.53 -11.37
C PHE A 733 -25.57 -11.86 -10.62
N VAL A 734 -26.01 -13.00 -11.15
CA VAL A 734 -25.71 -14.32 -10.58
C VAL A 734 -24.20 -14.58 -10.54
N GLY A 735 -23.46 -14.24 -11.60
CA GLY A 735 -21.99 -14.36 -11.64
C GLY A 735 -21.27 -13.47 -10.62
N LEU A 736 -21.76 -12.25 -10.38
CA LEU A 736 -21.21 -11.33 -9.39
C LEU A 736 -21.56 -11.75 -7.96
N PHE A 737 -22.85 -11.83 -7.62
CA PHE A 737 -23.30 -12.17 -6.25
C PHE A 737 -22.93 -13.59 -5.86
N GLY A 738 -23.02 -14.57 -6.77
CA GLY A 738 -22.62 -15.95 -6.53
C GLY A 738 -21.13 -16.08 -6.19
N TYR A 739 -20.26 -15.31 -6.86
CA TYR A 739 -18.85 -15.25 -6.49
C TYR A 739 -18.66 -14.60 -5.12
N SER A 740 -19.31 -13.46 -4.83
CA SER A 740 -19.23 -12.82 -3.51
C SER A 740 -19.66 -13.76 -2.39
N VAL A 741 -20.80 -14.46 -2.53
CA VAL A 741 -21.28 -15.48 -1.58
C VAL A 741 -20.24 -16.59 -1.38
N PHE A 742 -19.66 -17.11 -2.46
CA PHE A 742 -18.54 -18.07 -2.38
C PHE A 742 -17.36 -17.53 -1.55
N THR A 743 -16.98 -16.25 -1.69
CA THR A 743 -15.87 -15.69 -0.90
C THR A 743 -16.16 -15.53 0.59
N PHE A 744 -17.42 -15.41 1.00
CA PHE A 744 -17.83 -15.37 2.41
C PHE A 744 -18.00 -16.78 3.00
N LEU A 745 -18.40 -17.76 2.20
CA LEU A 745 -18.54 -19.16 2.63
C LEU A 745 -17.23 -19.96 2.61
N CYS A 746 -16.20 -19.49 1.90
CA CYS A 746 -14.94 -20.23 1.77
C CYS A 746 -14.07 -20.14 3.05
N PRO A 747 -13.74 -21.27 3.72
CA PRO A 747 -13.16 -21.24 5.07
C PRO A 747 -11.63 -21.07 5.11
N ARG A 748 -10.91 -21.42 4.04
CA ARG A 748 -9.43 -21.44 4.02
C ARG A 748 -8.86 -20.88 2.72
N LYS A 749 -7.98 -19.89 2.86
CA LYS A 749 -7.33 -19.13 1.79
C LYS A 749 -6.74 -19.98 0.65
N GLU A 750 -6.15 -21.13 0.99
CA GLU A 750 -5.59 -22.09 0.04
C GLU A 750 -6.66 -22.70 -0.89
N GLN A 751 -7.76 -23.20 -0.30
CA GLN A 751 -8.88 -23.78 -1.05
C GLN A 751 -9.58 -22.71 -1.92
N CYS A 752 -9.74 -21.49 -1.39
CA CYS A 752 -10.33 -20.40 -2.16
C CYS A 752 -9.46 -20.04 -3.38
N ASN A 753 -8.13 -20.01 -3.20
CA ASN A 753 -7.16 -19.73 -4.25
C ASN A 753 -7.11 -20.80 -5.35
N GLU A 754 -7.33 -22.07 -5.02
CA GLU A 754 -7.40 -23.16 -6.00
C GLU A 754 -8.68 -23.08 -6.85
N ILE A 755 -9.82 -22.90 -6.19
CA ILE A 755 -11.14 -22.78 -6.84
C ILE A 755 -11.22 -21.51 -7.71
N HIS A 756 -10.63 -20.40 -7.25
CA HIS A 756 -10.66 -19.08 -7.91
C HIS A 756 -10.37 -19.18 -9.41
N SER A 757 -9.28 -19.85 -9.80
CA SER A 757 -8.82 -19.92 -11.19
C SER A 757 -9.85 -20.56 -12.15
N TYR A 758 -10.76 -21.38 -11.62
CA TYR A 758 -11.82 -22.05 -12.40
C TYR A 758 -13.13 -21.26 -12.44
N VAL A 759 -13.41 -20.41 -11.45
CA VAL A 759 -14.69 -19.68 -11.31
C VAL A 759 -14.61 -18.18 -11.63
N VAL A 760 -13.41 -17.59 -11.66
CA VAL A 760 -13.21 -16.14 -11.81
C VAL A 760 -13.75 -15.54 -13.11
N TRP A 761 -13.97 -16.35 -14.14
CA TRP A 761 -14.63 -15.90 -15.37
C TRP A 761 -16.06 -15.40 -15.13
N ALA A 762 -16.78 -15.95 -14.16
CA ALA A 762 -18.18 -15.61 -13.89
C ALA A 762 -18.37 -14.15 -13.42
N PRO A 763 -17.67 -13.64 -12.37
CA PRO A 763 -17.75 -12.23 -12.01
C PRO A 763 -17.13 -11.30 -13.06
N ILE A 764 -16.13 -11.74 -13.85
CA ILE A 764 -15.56 -10.95 -14.95
C ILE A 764 -16.61 -10.71 -16.05
N LEU A 765 -17.21 -11.79 -16.58
CA LEU A 765 -18.27 -11.67 -17.58
C LEU A 765 -19.52 -10.98 -17.02
N GLY A 766 -19.84 -11.19 -15.74
CA GLY A 766 -20.95 -10.52 -15.07
C GLY A 766 -20.77 -9.02 -14.94
N PHE A 767 -19.56 -8.55 -14.61
CA PHE A 767 -19.25 -7.12 -14.64
C PHE A 767 -19.38 -6.55 -16.06
N ILE A 768 -18.85 -7.25 -17.08
CA ILE A 768 -18.93 -6.82 -18.48
C ILE A 768 -20.40 -6.71 -18.93
N ALA A 769 -21.24 -7.68 -18.57
CA ALA A 769 -22.68 -7.69 -18.86
C ALA A 769 -23.39 -6.48 -18.24
N VAL A 770 -23.33 -6.32 -16.91
CA VAL A 770 -23.98 -5.19 -16.19
C VAL A 770 -23.48 -3.84 -16.72
N ARG A 771 -22.19 -3.72 -17.08
CA ARG A 771 -21.57 -2.48 -17.59
C ARG A 771 -21.93 -2.14 -19.04
N ASN A 772 -22.37 -3.10 -19.87
CA ASN A 772 -22.52 -2.91 -21.32
C ASN A 772 -23.90 -3.25 -21.93
N VAL A 773 -24.79 -3.96 -21.22
CA VAL A 773 -26.13 -4.30 -21.75
C VAL A 773 -26.92 -3.05 -22.14
N PHE A 774 -26.96 -2.05 -21.26
CA PHE A 774 -27.68 -0.79 -21.49
C PHE A 774 -26.83 0.23 -22.25
N GLY A 775 -27.37 0.82 -23.33
CA GLY A 775 -26.64 1.78 -24.16
C GLY A 775 -26.16 3.04 -23.42
N VAL A 776 -26.98 3.53 -22.48
CA VAL A 776 -26.67 4.68 -21.61
C VAL A 776 -25.48 4.38 -20.69
N VAL A 777 -25.52 3.25 -19.98
CA VAL A 777 -24.43 2.83 -19.08
C VAL A 777 -23.16 2.55 -19.87
N ARG A 778 -23.27 1.84 -21.01
CA ARG A 778 -22.15 1.47 -21.88
C ARG A 778 -21.26 2.66 -22.26
N ARG A 779 -21.87 3.78 -22.65
CA ARG A 779 -21.17 5.02 -23.08
C ARG A 779 -20.62 5.86 -21.94
N ARG A 780 -21.15 5.73 -20.73
CA ARG A 780 -20.78 6.58 -19.59
C ARG A 780 -19.53 6.06 -18.89
N TYR A 781 -18.61 6.95 -18.50
CA TYR A 781 -17.36 6.61 -17.79
C TYR A 781 -16.98 7.71 -16.79
N SER A 782 -15.94 7.49 -15.97
CA SER A 782 -15.35 8.52 -15.09
C SER A 782 -14.03 9.03 -15.67
N THR A 783 -13.87 10.35 -15.84
CA THR A 783 -12.59 10.93 -16.28
C THR A 783 -11.48 10.76 -15.24
N LEU A 784 -11.82 10.74 -13.94
CA LEU A 784 -10.89 10.41 -12.86
C LEU A 784 -10.39 8.97 -12.97
N PHE A 785 -11.28 7.99 -13.10
CA PHE A 785 -10.86 6.59 -13.21
C PHE A 785 -10.14 6.34 -14.54
N ALA A 786 -10.62 6.87 -15.67
CA ALA A 786 -9.92 6.74 -16.94
C ALA A 786 -8.52 7.38 -16.92
N TRP A 787 -8.31 8.47 -16.15
CA TRP A 787 -6.97 9.01 -15.88
C TRP A 787 -6.12 8.04 -15.04
N ALA A 788 -6.66 7.52 -13.93
CA ALA A 788 -5.94 6.58 -13.06
C ALA A 788 -5.58 5.27 -13.79
N GLY A 789 -6.45 4.76 -14.66
CA GLY A 789 -6.20 3.57 -15.47
C GLY A 789 -5.08 3.75 -16.49
N ARG A 790 -4.94 4.95 -17.06
CA ARG A 790 -3.82 5.30 -17.95
C ARG A 790 -2.46 5.33 -17.22
N VAL A 791 -2.45 5.58 -15.91
CA VAL A 791 -1.26 5.68 -15.05
C VAL A 791 -1.18 4.51 -14.05
N SER A 792 -1.96 3.44 -14.27
CA SER A 792 -2.20 2.38 -13.28
C SER A 792 -0.94 1.60 -12.90
N LEU A 793 -0.06 1.36 -13.87
CA LEU A 793 1.21 0.66 -13.64
C LEU A 793 2.15 1.47 -12.74
N GLU A 794 2.31 2.77 -13.02
CA GLU A 794 3.15 3.65 -12.23
C GLU A 794 2.56 3.90 -10.83
N LEU A 795 1.24 4.05 -10.73
CA LEU A 795 0.54 4.09 -9.44
C LEU A 795 0.78 2.80 -8.64
N PHE A 796 0.65 1.62 -9.25
CA PHE A 796 0.87 0.33 -8.58
C PHE A 796 2.31 0.17 -8.07
N ILE A 797 3.31 0.62 -8.82
CA ILE A 797 4.72 0.43 -8.45
C ILE A 797 5.19 1.50 -7.45
N VAL A 798 4.85 2.77 -7.65
CA VAL A 798 5.34 3.88 -6.80
C VAL A 798 4.77 3.81 -5.37
N GLN A 799 3.67 3.08 -5.13
CA GLN A 799 3.14 2.90 -3.77
C GLN A 799 4.16 2.24 -2.83
N PHE A 800 5.04 1.38 -3.36
CA PHE A 800 6.01 0.56 -2.60
C PHE A 800 7.03 1.40 -1.82
N HIS A 801 7.27 2.65 -2.21
CA HIS A 801 8.35 3.50 -1.66
C HIS A 801 7.90 4.93 -1.27
N VAL A 802 6.61 5.26 -1.35
CA VAL A 802 6.07 6.61 -1.01
C VAL A 802 4.88 6.54 -0.05
N TRP A 803 4.00 5.55 -0.21
CA TRP A 803 2.93 5.26 0.74
C TRP A 803 3.36 4.17 1.73
N LEU A 804 3.94 3.10 1.18
CA LEU A 804 4.48 1.98 1.92
C LEU A 804 5.98 2.18 2.15
N ALA A 805 6.52 1.47 3.14
CA ALA A 805 7.95 1.47 3.46
C ALA A 805 8.41 0.12 4.04
N ALA A 806 9.72 -0.12 4.03
CA ALA A 806 10.40 -1.36 4.41
C ALA A 806 9.79 -2.58 3.71
N ASP A 807 10.11 -2.75 2.42
CA ASP A 807 9.66 -3.89 1.61
C ASP A 807 8.12 -4.14 1.64
N THR A 808 7.34 -3.06 1.80
CA THR A 808 5.86 -3.00 1.97
C THR A 808 5.27 -3.42 3.31
N TYR A 809 6.07 -3.76 4.33
CA TYR A 809 5.55 -4.11 5.65
C TYR A 809 4.94 -2.92 6.41
N GLY A 810 5.45 -1.70 6.17
CA GLY A 810 5.01 -0.47 6.83
C GLY A 810 4.31 0.55 5.95
N ILE A 811 3.90 1.65 6.59
CA ILE A 811 3.54 2.93 5.96
C ILE A 811 4.58 4.01 6.26
N LEU A 812 4.74 4.96 5.34
CA LEU A 812 5.63 6.10 5.47
C LEU A 812 4.97 7.24 6.27
N VAL A 813 5.71 7.84 7.20
CA VAL A 813 5.20 8.88 8.11
C VAL A 813 6.09 10.12 8.09
N PHE A 814 5.56 11.20 7.49
CA PHE A 814 6.14 12.55 7.56
C PHE A 814 5.69 13.32 8.80
N ILE A 815 4.47 13.05 9.29
CA ILE A 815 3.88 13.73 10.44
C ILE A 815 3.40 12.67 11.46
N PRO A 816 4.23 12.32 12.48
CA PRO A 816 3.81 11.41 13.54
C PRO A 816 2.65 12.01 14.34
N GLY A 817 1.86 11.17 15.01
CA GLY A 817 0.68 11.60 15.77
C GLY A 817 -0.57 11.89 14.92
N TYR A 818 -0.43 12.44 13.70
CA TYR A 818 -1.55 12.91 12.86
C TYR A 818 -1.80 12.03 11.61
N PRO A 819 -2.40 10.83 11.74
CA PRO A 819 -2.46 9.85 10.65
C PRO A 819 -3.25 10.33 9.43
N MET A 820 -4.39 11.02 9.62
CA MET A 820 -5.23 11.48 8.50
C MET A 820 -4.54 12.58 7.68
N LEU A 821 -3.87 13.53 8.33
CA LEU A 821 -3.07 14.54 7.65
C LEU A 821 -1.88 13.90 6.91
N ASN A 822 -1.21 12.93 7.53
CA ASN A 822 -0.14 12.17 6.91
C ASN A 822 -0.63 11.40 5.66
N VAL A 823 -1.80 10.75 5.71
CA VAL A 823 -2.40 10.08 4.55
C VAL A 823 -2.69 11.09 3.43
N ILE A 824 -3.34 12.22 3.71
CA ILE A 824 -3.67 13.22 2.68
C ILE A 824 -2.39 13.76 2.01
N LEU A 825 -1.39 14.13 2.82
CA LEU A 825 -0.10 14.65 2.37
C LEU A 825 0.69 13.64 1.52
N THR A 826 0.87 12.41 2.03
CA THR A 826 1.61 11.35 1.32
C THR A 826 0.90 10.98 0.03
N SER A 827 -0.44 10.91 0.02
CA SER A 827 -1.24 10.65 -1.18
C SER A 827 -1.04 11.70 -2.27
N PHE A 828 -1.00 12.98 -1.89
CA PHE A 828 -0.77 14.08 -2.81
C PHE A 828 0.61 14.02 -3.47
N ILE A 829 1.66 13.78 -2.67
CA ILE A 829 3.04 13.63 -3.17
C ILE A 829 3.15 12.37 -4.05
N TYR A 830 2.63 11.24 -3.58
CA TYR A 830 2.57 9.96 -4.30
C TYR A 830 1.95 10.11 -5.70
N VAL A 831 0.78 10.72 -5.82
CA VAL A 831 0.10 10.95 -7.10
C VAL A 831 0.94 11.84 -8.03
N CYS A 832 1.54 12.90 -7.50
CA CYS A 832 2.40 13.80 -8.29
C CYS A 832 3.64 13.08 -8.83
N VAL A 833 4.28 12.25 -8.00
CA VAL A 833 5.47 11.46 -8.38
C VAL A 833 5.10 10.35 -9.37
N ALA A 834 4.02 9.59 -9.14
CA ALA A 834 3.57 8.54 -10.07
C ALA A 834 3.25 9.12 -11.47
N HIS A 835 2.61 10.29 -11.53
CA HIS A 835 2.38 10.99 -12.79
C HIS A 835 3.68 11.48 -13.44
N GLU A 836 4.67 11.98 -12.69
CA GLU A 836 5.95 12.40 -13.27
C GLU A 836 6.76 11.21 -13.78
N VAL A 837 6.76 10.08 -13.05
CA VAL A 837 7.34 8.81 -13.51
C VAL A 837 6.71 8.37 -14.83
N HIS A 838 5.37 8.39 -14.97
CA HIS A 838 4.68 8.04 -16.23
C HIS A 838 5.09 8.90 -17.43
N VAL A 839 5.30 10.21 -17.21
CA VAL A 839 5.78 11.12 -18.26
C VAL A 839 7.23 10.80 -18.62
N VAL A 840 8.09 10.61 -17.62
CA VAL A 840 9.51 10.30 -17.78
C VAL A 840 9.73 8.95 -18.46
N THR A 841 9.06 7.88 -18.03
CA THR A 841 9.15 6.54 -18.66
C THR A 841 8.57 6.54 -20.07
N GLY A 842 7.51 7.32 -20.33
CA GLY A 842 6.96 7.51 -21.68
C GLY A 842 7.97 8.16 -22.63
N VAL A 843 8.61 9.26 -22.21
CA VAL A 843 9.67 9.95 -22.98
C VAL A 843 10.88 9.05 -23.19
N LEU A 844 11.32 8.31 -22.17
CA LEU A 844 12.45 7.39 -22.30
C LEU A 844 12.13 6.18 -23.20
N ALA A 845 10.90 5.66 -23.18
CA ALA A 845 10.50 4.56 -24.05
C ALA A 845 10.39 4.95 -25.53
N GLU A 846 10.08 6.21 -25.85
CA GLU A 846 10.08 6.71 -27.25
C GLU A 846 11.52 6.93 -27.78
N HIS A 847 12.43 7.43 -26.94
CA HIS A 847 13.79 7.76 -27.35
C HIS A 847 14.78 6.58 -27.28
N LEU A 848 14.66 5.68 -26.30
CA LEU A 848 15.56 4.52 -26.13
C LEU A 848 15.13 3.29 -26.96
N VAL A 849 13.89 3.25 -27.45
CA VAL A 849 13.42 2.22 -28.38
C VAL A 849 13.06 2.87 -29.73
N PRO A 850 14.04 3.13 -30.60
CA PRO A 850 13.82 3.74 -31.91
C PRO A 850 13.17 2.77 -32.90
N LYS A 851 12.50 3.32 -33.92
CA LYS A 851 11.80 2.54 -34.97
C LYS A 851 12.74 1.89 -36.00
N ASP A 852 13.92 2.46 -36.20
CA ASP A 852 14.92 1.94 -37.14
C ASP A 852 15.62 0.72 -36.52
N TRP A 853 15.52 -0.41 -37.24
CA TRP A 853 16.10 -1.70 -36.86
C TRP A 853 17.58 -1.63 -36.47
N ARG A 854 18.38 -0.76 -37.11
CA ARG A 854 19.82 -0.64 -36.83
C ARG A 854 20.12 -0.09 -35.45
N TYR A 855 19.30 0.86 -34.98
CA TYR A 855 19.42 1.44 -33.65
C TYR A 855 18.65 0.61 -32.61
N LEU A 856 17.56 -0.05 -33.02
CA LEU A 856 16.80 -0.97 -32.18
C LEU A 856 17.64 -2.18 -31.75
N SER A 857 18.38 -2.81 -32.67
CA SER A 857 19.24 -3.96 -32.34
C SER A 857 20.37 -3.57 -31.39
N LEU A 858 20.98 -2.38 -31.56
CA LEU A 858 21.97 -1.83 -30.64
C LEU A 858 21.36 -1.55 -29.25
N ALA A 859 20.19 -0.92 -29.18
CA ALA A 859 19.50 -0.66 -27.91
C ALA A 859 19.11 -1.96 -27.18
N VAL A 860 18.64 -2.98 -27.92
CA VAL A 860 18.35 -4.32 -27.38
C VAL A 860 19.63 -5.02 -26.91
N ALA A 861 20.75 -4.90 -27.61
CA ALA A 861 22.03 -5.45 -27.18
C ALA A 861 22.52 -4.78 -25.89
N LEU A 862 22.46 -3.45 -25.80
CA LEU A 862 22.83 -2.70 -24.58
C LEU A 862 21.92 -3.06 -23.39
N PHE A 863 20.60 -3.16 -23.60
CA PHE A 863 19.66 -3.59 -22.57
C PHE A 863 19.87 -5.06 -22.16
N GLY A 864 20.23 -5.93 -23.10
CA GLY A 864 20.60 -7.33 -22.86
C GLY A 864 21.88 -7.48 -22.04
N ILE A 865 22.91 -6.67 -22.33
CA ILE A 865 24.14 -6.58 -21.52
C ILE A 865 23.80 -6.10 -20.11
N LEU A 866 22.97 -5.06 -19.98
CA LEU A 866 22.57 -4.50 -18.68
C LEU A 866 21.77 -5.50 -17.84
N LEU A 867 20.86 -6.27 -18.47
CA LEU A 867 20.17 -7.41 -17.85
C LEU A 867 21.14 -8.53 -17.45
N GLY A 868 22.14 -8.84 -18.30
CA GLY A 868 23.19 -9.80 -18.01
C GLY A 868 24.02 -9.42 -16.79
N VAL A 869 24.40 -8.14 -16.68
CA VAL A 869 25.08 -7.59 -15.49
C VAL A 869 24.22 -7.76 -14.25
N LEU A 870 22.92 -7.44 -14.28
CA LEU A 870 22.04 -7.68 -13.13
C LEU A 870 21.95 -9.17 -12.77
N ALA A 871 21.81 -10.04 -13.77
CA ALA A 871 21.70 -11.48 -13.56
C ALA A 871 22.97 -12.06 -12.91
N VAL A 872 24.16 -11.61 -13.32
CA VAL A 872 25.45 -11.95 -12.67
C VAL A 872 25.52 -11.37 -11.25
N CYS A 873 25.18 -10.10 -11.05
CA CYS A 873 25.26 -9.45 -9.74
C CYS A 873 24.26 -10.00 -8.71
N TYR A 874 23.17 -10.64 -9.17
CA TYR A 874 22.19 -11.34 -8.32
C TYR A 874 22.33 -12.87 -8.33
N GLY A 875 23.47 -13.40 -8.81
CA GLY A 875 23.83 -14.83 -8.72
C GLY A 875 23.48 -15.66 -9.96
N LEU A 876 24.30 -15.51 -11.01
CA LEU A 876 24.37 -16.45 -12.16
C LEU A 876 25.63 -17.29 -12.12
#